data_AF-A0A7X8HAS2-F1
#
_entry.id   AF-A0A7X8HAS2-F1
#
_cell.length_a   1.000
_cell.length_b   1.000
_cell.length_c   1.000
_cell.angle_alpha   90.00
_cell.angle_beta   90.00
_cell.angle_gamma   90.00
#
_symmetry.space_group_name_H-M   'P 1'
#
loop_
_entity.id
_entity.type
_entity.pdbx_description
1 polymer ?
#
loop_
_entity_poly.entity_id
_entity_poly.type
_entity_poly.pdbx_seq_one_letter_code
_entity_poly.pdbx_strand_id
1 'polypeptide(L)'
;DELVKVIEGFRNPAFSFLNPAYSVPLTDETIIDLSHESLIHLWDKLYNWTEEEASSVQVYLRLSEASALYQQGKAGLMKEPDLQAAISWRDKNKPTPGWARKYDPAFERAMVYLRTSEREYLESEGRKARHQKWRLHRIRMISTILGAIAIFTAIAMLVSVFSKVSSDIRRKEIEQQSKLIESQKKAAEEYAVTALRRSVESDSNAVSATRREQMERMLRRNAENQIISSKQAADEALKESRKAGQARMLALMKADSAAKAGRETQRLRMISVARTMSLRSQQQGITGELQALLALQAFLFNNKNNGSRNDADIYMGLYTLAKQRNSDKIKTFEGLSGTVKNILFVPGRNAFLTSDSEGRILLYDLNNPDREQNYKLLYTDREIVEVMALSPKADWLACGDGSNSIKMISLNDAGANYELKNHSGKIKSLVFSYDGRFLYSAAVDGKLLKWNLESGNSLEIETDRTVITSLDVSSDNKFIAGITDQGSGVVWNPGNAEGKFRIDAADRKIRCIRFKPDEARIAVGYDNGLIEIWDVSAGKKISGFQAHNGEVKEIRFNGSDSQMATSGDDQTLKLWDTGDFISPPVCFNDNDGIVIGFEFSPKGDVIFSGSIGSKTRIIARPAYADSFAADGCSYVTRNFTPDEWLAYVGKDITYEKTCPESEYRIKIREIR
;
A
#
# COMPACT_ATOMS: atom_id res chain seq x y z
N ASP A 1 34.75 25.59 45.34
CA ASP A 1 33.27 25.51 45.37
C ASP A 1 32.60 25.20 44.05
N GLU A 2 32.75 26.00 42.99
CA GLU A 2 32.12 25.69 41.69
C GLU A 2 32.62 24.39 41.07
N LEU A 3 33.93 24.14 41.14
CA LEU A 3 34.54 22.90 40.67
C LEU A 3 34.06 21.67 41.48
N VAL A 4 33.93 21.81 42.81
CA VAL A 4 33.40 20.76 43.69
C VAL A 4 31.96 20.42 43.30
N LYS A 5 31.10 21.40 43.03
CA LYS A 5 29.72 21.15 42.56
C LYS A 5 29.66 20.37 41.25
N VAL A 6 30.59 20.64 40.34
CA VAL A 6 30.68 19.89 39.07
C VAL A 6 31.15 18.46 39.33
N ILE A 7 32.24 18.29 40.10
CA ILE A 7 32.81 16.98 40.41
C ILE A 7 31.81 16.09 41.17
N GLU A 8 31.07 16.63 42.14
CA GLU A 8 30.04 15.88 42.88
C GLU A 8 28.90 15.38 41.98
N GLY A 9 28.58 16.11 40.90
CA GLY A 9 27.63 15.65 39.89
C GLY A 9 28.09 14.37 39.18
N PHE A 10 29.40 14.26 38.90
CA PHE A 10 30.01 13.11 38.23
C PHE A 10 30.44 11.97 39.18
N ARG A 11 30.44 12.23 40.50
CA ARG A 11 30.64 11.21 41.55
C ARG A 11 29.33 10.58 42.02
N ASN A 12 28.18 11.08 41.55
CA ASN A 12 26.86 10.58 41.95
C ASN A 12 26.76 9.05 41.73
N PRO A 13 26.30 8.25 42.72
CA PRO A 13 26.22 6.79 42.62
C PRO A 13 25.43 6.26 41.42
N ALA A 14 24.50 7.05 40.86
CA ALA A 14 23.73 6.66 39.68
C ALA A 14 24.52 6.70 38.36
N PHE A 15 25.65 7.43 38.31
CA PHE A 15 26.43 7.66 37.10
C PHE A 15 27.95 7.66 37.33
N SER A 16 28.43 7.27 38.52
CA SER A 16 29.78 7.55 39.02
C SER A 16 30.90 7.23 38.03
N PHE A 17 31.65 8.26 37.61
CA PHE A 17 32.83 8.11 36.72
C PHE A 17 34.15 8.36 37.44
N LEU A 18 34.09 8.94 38.65
CA LEU A 18 35.24 9.53 39.33
C LEU A 18 35.45 8.92 40.72
N ASN A 19 36.70 8.63 41.05
CA ASN A 19 37.17 8.29 42.38
C ASN A 19 37.79 9.52 43.06
N PRO A 20 37.72 9.64 44.41
CA PRO A 20 37.14 8.68 45.36
C PRO A 20 35.60 8.64 45.33
N ALA A 21 34.97 7.59 45.86
CA ALA A 21 33.50 7.41 45.84
C ALA A 21 32.73 8.56 46.49
N TYR A 22 31.48 8.82 46.06
CA TYR A 22 30.61 9.95 46.52
C TYR A 22 30.59 10.17 48.04
N SER A 23 30.68 9.10 48.82
CA SER A 23 30.67 9.15 50.30
C SER A 23 31.93 9.78 50.91
N VAL A 24 32.98 10.01 50.14
CA VAL A 24 34.24 10.62 50.59
C VAL A 24 34.19 12.13 50.32
N PRO A 25 34.31 13.00 51.33
CA PRO A 25 34.30 14.45 51.11
C PRO A 25 35.56 14.90 50.35
N LEU A 26 35.40 15.81 49.38
CA LEU A 26 36.52 16.40 48.65
C LEU A 26 37.25 17.44 49.51
N THR A 27 38.56 17.40 49.46
CA THR A 27 39.48 18.41 50.01
C THR A 27 40.33 19.00 48.89
N ASP A 28 41.03 20.09 49.17
CA ASP A 28 41.88 20.79 48.18
C ASP A 28 43.08 19.93 47.70
N GLU A 29 43.39 18.84 48.40
CA GLU A 29 44.44 17.88 48.05
C GLU A 29 43.89 16.59 47.41
N THR A 30 42.57 16.50 47.21
CA THR A 30 41.95 15.27 46.70
C THR A 30 42.29 15.06 45.23
N ILE A 31 42.95 13.95 44.93
CA ILE A 31 43.23 13.50 43.56
C ILE A 31 41.98 12.83 43.01
N ILE A 32 41.47 13.37 41.91
CA ILE A 32 40.32 12.82 41.18
C ILE A 32 40.83 11.89 40.09
N ASP A 33 40.41 10.63 40.13
CA ASP A 33 40.80 9.63 39.13
C ASP A 33 39.59 9.07 38.39
N LEU A 34 39.77 8.72 37.12
CA LEU A 34 38.74 8.11 36.29
C LEU A 34 38.72 6.61 36.52
N SER A 35 37.60 6.10 37.04
CA SER A 35 37.44 4.65 37.20
C SER A 35 37.31 3.99 35.82
N HIS A 36 38.33 3.24 35.42
CA HIS A 36 38.32 2.47 34.16
C HIS A 36 37.14 1.49 34.10
N GLU A 37 36.77 0.88 35.23
CA GLU A 37 35.60 -0.02 35.31
C GLU A 37 34.29 0.72 35.04
N SER A 38 34.15 1.95 35.52
CA SER A 38 32.94 2.77 35.30
C SER A 38 32.80 3.19 33.84
N LEU A 39 33.91 3.47 33.15
CA LEU A 39 33.93 3.73 31.70
C LEU A 39 33.51 2.50 30.88
N ILE A 40 33.92 1.30 31.30
CA ILE A 40 33.52 0.04 30.65
C ILE A 40 32.02 -0.20 30.84
N HIS A 41 31.49 0.00 32.05
CA HIS A 41 30.05 -0.21 32.32
C HIS A 41 29.12 0.79 31.62
N LEU A 42 29.61 1.98 31.32
CA LEU A 42 28.84 3.04 30.67
C LEU A 42 29.22 3.24 29.20
N TRP A 43 30.04 2.32 28.65
CA TRP A 43 30.58 2.41 27.30
C TRP A 43 29.50 2.60 26.24
N ASP A 44 28.43 1.79 26.27
CA ASP A 44 27.36 1.88 25.28
C ASP A 44 26.64 3.23 25.33
N LYS A 45 26.49 3.81 26.53
CA LYS A 45 25.87 5.12 26.72
C LYS A 45 26.77 6.25 26.23
N LEU A 46 28.07 6.17 26.53
CA LEU A 46 29.08 7.12 26.06
C LEU A 46 29.21 7.06 24.53
N TYR A 47 29.23 5.85 23.96
CA TYR A 47 29.24 5.62 22.53
C TYR A 47 28.03 6.27 21.86
N ASN A 48 26.83 6.01 22.38
CA ASN A 48 25.60 6.63 21.88
C ASN A 48 25.64 8.16 21.98
N TRP A 49 26.15 8.72 23.07
CA TRP A 49 26.31 10.18 23.21
C TRP A 49 27.32 10.75 22.21
N THR A 50 28.43 10.05 21.94
CA THR A 50 29.40 10.48 20.93
C THR A 50 28.84 10.40 19.52
N GLU A 51 28.04 9.38 19.19
CA GLU A 51 27.35 9.27 17.91
C GLU A 51 26.26 10.35 17.75
N GLU A 52 25.48 10.61 18.80
CA GLU A 52 24.48 11.69 18.82
C GLU A 52 25.16 13.06 18.63
N GLU A 53 26.29 13.31 19.30
CA GLU A 53 27.08 14.53 19.13
C GLU A 53 27.62 14.65 17.70
N ALA A 54 28.24 13.59 17.16
CA ALA A 54 28.76 13.58 15.79
C ALA A 54 27.65 13.86 14.76
N SER A 55 26.48 13.25 14.93
CA SER A 55 25.32 13.51 14.06
C SER A 55 24.83 14.96 14.18
N SER A 56 24.83 15.52 15.39
CA SER A 56 24.42 16.90 15.66
C SER A 56 25.36 17.91 15.00
N VAL A 57 26.67 17.64 15.05
CA VAL A 57 27.70 18.44 14.39
C VAL A 57 27.54 18.42 12.88
N GLN A 58 27.26 17.26 12.28
CA GLN A 58 27.06 17.16 10.82
C GLN A 58 25.86 18.00 10.34
N VAL A 59 24.74 17.95 11.06
CA VAL A 59 23.56 18.79 10.73
C VAL A 59 23.91 20.27 10.84
N TYR A 60 24.64 20.68 11.88
CA TYR A 60 25.08 22.06 12.05
C TYR A 60 26.02 22.53 10.93
N LEU A 61 27.02 21.73 10.55
CA LEU A 61 27.96 22.08 9.49
C LEU A 61 27.25 22.26 8.15
N ARG A 62 26.31 21.36 7.81
CA ARG A 62 25.47 21.49 6.60
C ARG A 62 24.62 22.75 6.62
N LEU A 63 24.05 23.10 7.77
CA LEU A 63 23.30 24.34 7.96
C LEU A 63 24.18 25.58 7.81
N SER A 64 25.40 25.57 8.36
CA SER A 64 26.35 26.66 8.21
C SER A 64 26.76 26.85 6.75
N GLU A 65 27.07 25.76 6.04
CA GLU A 65 27.44 25.79 4.63
C GLU A 65 26.28 26.27 3.75
N ALA A 66 25.07 25.72 3.93
CA ALA A 66 23.89 26.15 3.19
C ALA A 66 23.59 27.63 3.42
N SER A 67 23.75 28.11 4.66
CA SER A 67 23.59 29.54 4.99
C SER A 67 24.64 30.42 4.31
N ALA A 68 25.87 29.93 4.14
CA ALA A 68 26.93 30.64 3.42
C ALA A 68 26.62 30.76 1.93
N LEU A 69 26.18 29.66 1.30
CA LEU A 69 25.80 29.62 -0.11
C LEU A 69 24.58 30.51 -0.41
N TYR A 70 23.61 30.54 0.51
CA TYR A 70 22.45 31.43 0.42
C TYR A 70 22.87 32.91 0.50
N GLN A 71 23.77 33.27 1.41
CA GLN A 71 24.29 34.64 1.52
C GLN A 71 25.07 35.07 0.27
N GLN A 72 25.72 34.13 -0.41
CA GLN A 72 26.39 34.36 -1.70
C GLN A 72 25.44 34.36 -2.91
N GLY A 73 24.13 34.12 -2.71
CA GLY A 73 23.14 34.02 -3.78
C GLY A 73 23.28 32.76 -4.65
N LYS A 74 24.08 31.77 -4.23
CA LYS A 74 24.34 30.53 -4.97
C LYS A 74 23.35 29.41 -4.67
N ALA A 75 22.61 29.51 -3.56
CA ALA A 75 21.61 28.54 -3.13
C ALA A 75 20.34 29.25 -2.66
N GLY A 76 19.20 28.56 -2.76
CA GLY A 76 17.91 29.03 -2.23
C GLY A 76 17.71 28.70 -0.75
N LEU A 77 16.51 29.03 -0.24
CA LEU A 77 16.07 28.58 1.08
C LEU A 77 15.94 27.05 1.13
N MET A 78 16.15 26.48 2.30
CA MET A 78 16.10 25.04 2.53
C MET A 78 14.67 24.52 2.33
N LYS A 79 14.53 23.36 1.66
CA LYS A 79 13.25 22.73 1.34
C LYS A 79 13.12 21.37 2.04
N GLU A 80 11.94 20.77 1.97
CA GLU A 80 11.74 19.40 2.47
C GLU A 80 12.49 18.38 1.60
N PRO A 81 13.02 17.29 2.19
CA PRO A 81 12.88 16.90 3.60
C PRO A 81 13.89 17.55 4.58
N ASP A 82 14.97 18.13 4.05
CA ASP A 82 16.10 18.61 4.85
C ASP A 82 15.71 19.71 5.85
N LEU A 83 14.76 20.56 5.50
CA LEU A 83 14.21 21.59 6.38
C LEU A 83 13.59 20.99 7.66
N GLN A 84 12.82 19.92 7.54
CA GLN A 84 12.17 19.26 8.69
C GLN A 84 13.21 18.57 9.57
N ALA A 85 14.22 17.93 8.95
CA ALA A 85 15.34 17.35 9.67
C ALA A 85 16.10 18.42 10.48
N ALA A 86 16.37 19.58 9.88
CA ALA A 86 17.03 20.69 10.55
C ALA A 86 16.20 21.33 11.67
N ILE A 87 14.88 21.50 11.48
CA ILE A 87 13.97 22.02 12.51
C ILE A 87 13.90 21.03 13.69
N SER A 88 13.67 19.74 13.41
CA SER A 88 13.60 18.71 14.44
C SER A 88 14.90 18.59 15.23
N TRP A 89 16.05 18.68 14.56
CA TRP A 89 17.36 18.72 15.20
C TRP A 89 17.51 19.96 16.11
N ARG A 90 17.19 21.16 15.62
CA ARG A 90 17.25 22.41 16.40
C ARG A 90 16.42 22.31 17.67
N ASP A 91 15.19 21.82 17.55
CA ASP A 91 14.22 21.77 18.65
C ASP A 91 14.56 20.68 19.67
N LYS A 92 15.11 19.54 19.21
CA LYS A 92 15.59 18.43 20.06
C LYS A 92 16.88 18.79 20.79
N ASN A 93 17.90 19.27 20.07
CA ASN A 93 19.26 19.40 20.59
C ASN A 93 19.57 20.78 21.19
N LYS A 94 18.76 21.81 20.88
CA LYS A 94 18.88 23.18 21.41
C LYS A 94 20.33 23.70 21.43
N PRO A 95 21.01 23.71 20.27
CA PRO A 95 22.43 24.06 20.21
C PRO A 95 22.68 25.49 20.70
N THR A 96 23.82 25.72 21.32
CA THR A 96 24.23 27.04 21.82
C THR A 96 25.35 27.63 20.98
N PRO A 97 25.53 28.97 20.96
CA PRO A 97 26.64 29.60 20.25
C PRO A 97 28.02 29.11 20.74
N GLY A 98 28.15 28.81 22.05
CA GLY A 98 29.38 28.28 22.64
C GLY A 98 29.72 26.86 22.18
N TRP A 99 28.70 26.00 22.02
CA TRP A 99 28.85 24.67 21.43
C TRP A 99 29.27 24.76 19.95
N ALA A 100 28.54 25.55 19.18
CA ALA A 100 28.74 25.69 17.74
C ALA A 100 30.11 26.25 17.36
N ARG A 101 30.63 27.21 18.14
CA ARG A 101 31.95 27.84 17.91
C ARG A 101 33.10 26.83 17.88
N LYS A 102 32.95 25.66 18.50
CA LYS A 102 33.95 24.59 18.46
C LYS A 102 34.12 23.98 17.05
N TYR A 103 33.11 24.12 16.20
CA TYR A 103 33.05 23.49 14.88
C TYR A 103 33.03 24.53 13.75
N ASP A 104 32.14 25.54 13.86
CA ASP A 104 32.04 26.63 12.89
C ASP A 104 31.51 27.90 13.58
N PRO A 105 32.14 29.08 13.37
CA PRO A 105 31.76 30.30 14.09
C PRO A 105 30.46 30.95 13.61
N ALA A 106 29.85 30.49 12.51
CA ALA A 106 28.71 31.15 11.86
C ALA A 106 27.33 30.72 12.40
N PHE A 107 27.23 30.47 13.70
CA PHE A 107 26.01 29.96 14.34
C PHE A 107 24.78 30.84 14.11
N GLU A 108 24.92 32.15 14.34
CA GLU A 108 23.82 33.11 14.16
C GLU A 108 23.32 33.14 12.71
N ARG A 109 24.24 33.08 11.74
CA ARG A 109 23.88 33.03 10.31
C ARG A 109 23.10 31.76 9.99
N ALA A 110 23.56 30.61 10.46
CA ALA A 110 22.89 29.33 10.26
C ALA A 110 21.47 29.34 10.87
N MET A 111 21.30 29.87 12.07
CA MET A 111 19.98 29.95 12.73
C MET A 111 19.02 30.92 12.05
N VAL A 112 19.51 32.06 11.55
CA VAL A 112 18.70 33.01 10.78
C VAL A 112 18.27 32.39 9.45
N TYR A 113 19.16 31.68 8.76
CA TYR A 113 18.85 30.96 7.52
C TYR A 113 17.77 29.90 7.73
N LEU A 114 17.88 29.10 8.79
CA LEU A 114 16.90 28.07 9.14
C LEU A 114 15.52 28.67 9.44
N ARG A 115 15.45 29.73 10.26
CA ARG A 115 14.20 30.43 10.58
C ARG A 115 13.55 31.05 9.35
N THR A 116 14.35 31.60 8.44
CA THR A 116 13.86 32.19 7.19
C THR A 116 13.29 31.10 6.27
N SER A 117 13.94 29.95 6.20
CA SER A 117 13.48 28.79 5.41
C SER A 117 12.18 28.20 5.96
N GLU A 118 12.08 28.07 7.29
CA GLU A 118 10.87 27.62 8.00
C GLU A 118 9.66 28.54 7.72
N ARG A 119 9.88 29.86 7.77
CA ARG A 119 8.82 30.83 7.51
C ARG A 119 8.29 30.75 6.07
N GLU A 120 9.17 30.69 5.07
CA GLU A 120 8.74 30.58 3.67
C GLU A 120 7.97 29.27 3.43
N TYR A 121 8.41 28.18 4.07
CA TYR A 121 7.70 26.90 4.00
C TYR A 121 6.27 27.01 4.54
N LEU A 122 6.09 27.56 5.75
CA LEU A 122 4.76 27.76 6.36
C LEU A 122 3.86 28.66 5.51
N GLU A 123 4.42 29.71 4.91
CA GLU A 123 3.69 30.58 3.99
C GLU A 123 3.29 29.85 2.70
N SER A 124 4.15 28.98 2.17
CA SER A 124 3.88 28.17 0.97
C SER A 124 2.77 27.14 1.19
N GLU A 125 2.76 26.47 2.36
CA GLU A 125 1.71 25.54 2.78
C GLU A 125 0.37 26.27 2.97
N GLY A 126 0.40 27.47 3.57
CA GLY A 126 -0.78 28.33 3.68
C GLY A 126 -1.37 28.72 2.32
N ARG A 127 -0.52 29.00 1.32
CA ARG A 127 -0.95 29.29 -0.07
C ARG A 127 -1.59 28.05 -0.72
N LYS A 128 -0.98 26.86 -0.61
CA LYS A 128 -1.54 25.60 -1.14
C LYS A 128 -2.89 25.26 -0.50
N ALA A 129 -3.01 25.39 0.82
CA ALA A 129 -4.24 25.14 1.56
C ALA A 129 -5.38 26.09 1.13
N ARG A 130 -5.08 27.37 0.88
CA ARG A 130 -6.05 28.33 0.32
C ARG A 130 -6.48 27.91 -1.08
N HIS A 131 -5.56 27.52 -1.97
CA HIS A 131 -5.91 27.05 -3.31
C HIS A 131 -6.78 25.78 -3.31
N GLN A 132 -6.51 24.83 -2.41
CA GLN A 132 -7.37 23.65 -2.23
C GLN A 132 -8.77 24.02 -1.72
N LYS A 133 -8.89 24.96 -0.77
CA LYS A 133 -10.19 25.48 -0.30
C LYS A 133 -10.98 26.13 -1.45
N TRP A 134 -10.35 26.94 -2.29
CA TRP A 134 -11.00 27.55 -3.47
C TRP A 134 -11.48 26.49 -4.48
N ARG A 135 -10.69 25.43 -4.72
CA ARG A 135 -11.07 24.32 -5.60
C ARG A 135 -12.29 23.57 -5.06
N LEU A 136 -12.31 23.26 -3.76
CA LEU A 136 -13.44 22.61 -3.09
C LEU A 136 -14.70 23.48 -3.11
N HIS A 137 -14.56 24.79 -2.92
CA HIS A 137 -15.70 25.72 -2.96
C HIS A 137 -16.32 25.80 -4.37
N ARG A 138 -15.49 25.82 -5.43
CA ARG A 138 -15.96 25.76 -6.82
C ARG A 138 -16.70 24.45 -7.15
N ILE A 139 -16.18 23.30 -6.71
CA ILE A 139 -16.83 22.00 -6.93
C ILE A 139 -18.17 21.91 -6.18
N ARG A 140 -18.25 22.44 -4.95
CA ARG A 140 -19.50 22.51 -4.18
C ARG A 140 -20.54 23.42 -4.85
N MET A 141 -20.13 24.57 -5.38
CA MET A 141 -21.02 25.47 -6.13
C MET A 141 -21.56 24.82 -7.42
N ILE A 142 -20.72 24.10 -8.16
CA ILE A 142 -21.15 23.44 -9.41
C ILE A 142 -22.13 22.30 -9.11
N SER A 143 -21.88 21.51 -8.06
CA SER A 143 -22.74 20.39 -7.68
C SER A 143 -24.11 20.83 -7.13
N THR A 144 -24.20 21.94 -6.40
CA THR A 144 -25.50 22.49 -5.95
C THR A 144 -26.35 23.00 -7.11
N ILE A 145 -25.73 23.64 -8.12
CA ILE A 145 -26.42 24.11 -9.32
C ILE A 145 -26.96 22.93 -10.14
N LEU A 146 -26.14 21.90 -10.37
CA LEU A 146 -26.57 20.69 -11.09
C LEU A 146 -27.71 19.95 -10.36
N GLY A 147 -27.64 19.87 -9.03
CA GLY A 147 -28.71 19.29 -8.21
C GLY A 147 -30.03 20.07 -8.32
N ALA A 148 -29.97 21.41 -8.31
CA ALA A 148 -31.16 22.25 -8.47
C ALA A 148 -31.81 22.11 -9.85
N ILE A 149 -31.01 21.99 -10.92
CA ILE A 149 -31.51 21.78 -12.29
C ILE A 149 -32.24 20.43 -12.38
N ALA A 150 -31.69 19.35 -11.80
CA ALA A 150 -32.32 18.03 -11.82
C ALA A 150 -33.66 17.98 -11.05
N ILE A 151 -33.78 18.73 -9.95
CA ILE A 151 -35.04 18.86 -9.21
C ILE A 151 -36.06 19.64 -10.05
N PHE A 152 -35.62 20.73 -10.69
CA PHE A 152 -36.49 21.55 -11.53
C PHE A 152 -37.04 20.77 -12.73
N THR A 153 -36.21 19.94 -13.38
CA THR A 153 -36.68 19.08 -14.49
C THR A 153 -37.66 18.01 -14.03
N ALA A 154 -37.45 17.40 -12.86
CA ALA A 154 -38.39 16.44 -12.28
C ALA A 154 -39.74 17.09 -11.92
N ILE A 155 -39.72 18.30 -11.35
CA ILE A 155 -40.95 19.07 -11.05
C ILE A 155 -41.68 19.44 -12.35
N ALA A 156 -40.96 19.91 -13.38
CA ALA A 156 -41.57 20.23 -14.67
C ALA A 156 -42.21 19.01 -15.34
N MET A 157 -41.59 17.83 -15.23
CA MET A 157 -42.15 16.57 -15.74
C MET A 157 -43.41 16.15 -14.98
N LEU A 158 -43.44 16.33 -13.65
CA LEU A 158 -44.64 16.09 -12.83
C LEU A 158 -45.77 17.05 -13.20
N VAL A 159 -45.49 18.35 -13.33
CA VAL A 159 -46.49 19.36 -13.73
C VAL A 159 -47.07 19.04 -15.10
N SER A 160 -46.24 18.60 -16.05
CA SER A 160 -46.67 18.12 -17.37
C SER A 160 -47.68 16.95 -17.26
N VAL A 161 -47.36 15.93 -16.47
CA VAL A 161 -48.25 14.77 -16.27
C VAL A 161 -49.56 15.19 -15.59
N PHE A 162 -49.50 16.01 -14.55
CA PHE A 162 -50.70 16.52 -13.87
C PHE A 162 -51.57 17.40 -14.79
N SER A 163 -50.96 18.22 -15.64
CA SER A 163 -51.67 19.03 -16.63
C SER A 163 -52.43 18.17 -17.65
N LYS A 164 -51.85 17.03 -18.05
CA LYS A 164 -52.48 16.07 -18.97
C LYS A 164 -53.68 15.39 -18.33
N VAL A 165 -53.53 14.88 -17.10
CA VAL A 165 -54.63 14.22 -16.36
C VAL A 165 -55.79 15.17 -16.08
N SER A 166 -55.51 16.42 -15.69
CA SER A 166 -56.57 17.43 -15.46
C SER A 166 -57.32 17.83 -16.74
N SER A 167 -56.66 17.81 -17.91
CA SER A 167 -57.32 18.07 -19.20
C SER A 167 -58.28 16.95 -19.62
N ASP A 168 -57.97 15.69 -19.29
CA ASP A 168 -58.83 14.55 -19.58
C ASP A 168 -60.08 14.51 -18.68
N ILE A 169 -59.93 14.97 -17.42
CA ILE A 169 -61.07 15.14 -16.49
C ILE A 169 -61.99 16.26 -16.99
N ARG A 170 -61.44 17.42 -17.39
CA ARG A 170 -62.22 18.53 -17.95
C ARG A 170 -62.98 18.12 -19.22
N ARG A 171 -62.39 17.28 -20.08
CA ARG A 171 -63.08 16.74 -21.28
C ARG A 171 -64.31 15.93 -20.90
N LYS A 172 -64.23 15.08 -19.87
CA LYS A 172 -65.35 14.27 -19.39
C LYS A 172 -66.43 15.11 -18.70
N GLU A 173 -66.04 16.12 -17.95
CA GLU A 173 -66.98 17.06 -17.30
C GLU A 173 -67.76 17.89 -18.31
N ILE A 174 -67.12 18.37 -19.38
CA ILE A 174 -67.79 19.12 -20.46
C ILE A 174 -68.80 18.23 -21.20
N GLU A 175 -68.46 16.95 -21.42
CA GLU A 175 -69.36 16.00 -22.06
C GLU A 175 -70.58 15.67 -21.17
N GLN A 176 -70.40 15.59 -19.84
CA GLN A 176 -71.50 15.43 -18.89
C GLN A 176 -72.36 16.71 -18.76
N GLN A 177 -71.74 17.89 -18.72
CA GLN A 177 -72.46 19.17 -18.69
C GLN A 177 -73.33 19.36 -19.93
N SER A 178 -72.85 18.98 -21.12
CA SER A 178 -73.62 19.09 -22.36
C SER A 178 -74.89 18.23 -22.34
N LYS A 179 -74.83 17.01 -21.78
CA LYS A 179 -75.98 16.10 -21.61
C LYS A 179 -76.95 16.58 -20.52
N LEU A 180 -76.43 17.20 -19.46
CA LEU A 180 -77.24 17.75 -18.37
C LEU A 180 -78.01 19.01 -18.81
N ILE A 181 -77.40 19.90 -19.60
CA ILE A 181 -78.04 21.10 -20.16
C ILE A 181 -79.21 20.72 -21.07
N GLU A 182 -79.07 19.63 -21.84
CA GLU A 182 -80.15 19.12 -22.70
C GLU A 182 -81.31 18.50 -21.90
N SER A 183 -81.04 17.92 -20.73
CA SER A 183 -82.07 17.43 -19.79
C SER A 183 -82.76 18.54 -18.99
N GLN A 184 -82.02 19.58 -18.58
CA GLN A 184 -82.55 20.72 -17.82
C GLN A 184 -83.43 21.63 -18.68
N LYS A 185 -83.16 21.72 -19.99
CA LYS A 185 -84.03 22.44 -20.92
C LYS A 185 -85.43 21.82 -21.02
N LYS A 186 -85.53 20.49 -20.89
CA LYS A 186 -86.82 19.75 -20.89
C LYS A 186 -87.57 19.83 -19.56
N ALA A 187 -86.87 19.99 -18.43
CA ALA A 187 -87.49 20.14 -17.10
C ALA A 187 -87.90 21.59 -16.78
N ALA A 188 -87.19 22.59 -17.32
CA ALA A 188 -87.51 24.01 -17.09
C ALA A 188 -88.85 24.44 -17.72
N GLU A 189 -89.35 23.72 -18.74
CA GLU A 189 -90.69 23.91 -19.32
C GLU A 189 -91.81 23.36 -18.41
N GLU A 190 -91.48 22.45 -17.48
CA GLU A 190 -92.43 21.77 -16.60
C GLU A 190 -92.61 22.48 -15.24
N TYR A 191 -91.56 23.15 -14.75
CA TYR A 191 -91.57 23.90 -13.48
C TYR A 191 -92.21 25.30 -13.56
N ALA A 192 -92.49 25.81 -14.76
CA ALA A 192 -93.23 27.06 -14.96
C ALA A 192 -94.71 26.97 -14.54
N VAL A 193 -95.25 25.75 -14.38
CA VAL A 193 -96.67 25.51 -14.09
C VAL A 193 -96.96 25.31 -12.59
N THR A 194 -95.94 25.10 -11.75
CA THR A 194 -96.11 24.77 -10.32
C THR A 194 -95.60 25.83 -9.34
N ALA A 195 -94.99 26.91 -9.82
CA ALA A 195 -94.55 28.05 -9.00
C ALA A 195 -95.65 29.11 -8.73
N LEU A 196 -96.90 28.83 -9.10
CA LEU A 196 -98.06 29.68 -8.81
C LEU A 196 -99.02 29.05 -7.77
N ARG A 197 -98.50 28.23 -6.86
CA ARG A 197 -99.33 27.64 -5.78
C ARG A 197 -98.58 27.48 -4.48
N ARG A 198 -98.32 28.61 -3.82
CA ARG A 198 -98.53 28.88 -2.38
C ARG A 198 -97.54 29.93 -1.91
N SER A 199 -97.91 31.17 -2.21
CA SER A 199 -97.44 32.36 -1.54
C SER A 199 -98.30 32.59 -0.29
N VAL A 200 -97.61 32.71 0.86
CA VAL A 200 -97.92 33.52 2.06
C VAL A 200 -98.99 33.01 3.04
N GLU A 201 -98.52 32.76 4.27
CA GLU A 201 -98.94 33.27 5.59
C GLU A 201 -98.53 32.22 6.65
N SER A 202 -97.90 32.49 7.79
CA SER A 202 -97.77 33.72 8.55
C SER A 202 -96.49 33.65 9.41
N ASP A 203 -95.88 34.82 9.59
CA ASP A 203 -94.97 35.13 10.67
C ASP A 203 -95.64 34.92 12.04
N SER A 204 -94.89 34.38 13.00
CA SER A 204 -94.80 34.86 14.40
C SER A 204 -94.03 33.83 15.25
N ASN A 205 -92.82 33.47 14.82
CA ASN A 205 -91.81 32.82 15.67
C ASN A 205 -90.37 33.23 15.26
N ALA A 206 -90.23 34.15 14.30
CA ALA A 206 -88.95 34.46 13.68
C ALA A 206 -87.95 35.13 14.65
N VAL A 207 -88.40 35.85 15.68
CA VAL A 207 -87.52 36.61 16.59
C VAL A 207 -86.99 35.75 17.76
N SER A 208 -87.78 34.80 18.28
CA SER A 208 -87.31 33.84 19.29
C SER A 208 -86.51 32.70 18.66
N ALA A 209 -86.84 32.31 17.42
CA ALA A 209 -86.05 31.40 16.61
C ALA A 209 -84.69 32.01 16.24
N THR A 210 -84.64 33.27 15.76
CA THR A 210 -83.35 33.92 15.43
C THR A 210 -82.44 34.12 16.64
N ARG A 211 -82.96 34.40 17.84
CA ARG A 211 -82.12 34.45 19.06
C ARG A 211 -81.57 33.08 19.47
N ARG A 212 -82.38 32.02 19.42
CA ARG A 212 -81.90 30.64 19.66
C ARG A 212 -80.88 30.22 18.61
N GLU A 213 -81.13 30.56 17.35
CA GLU A 213 -80.23 30.30 16.23
C GLU A 213 -78.91 31.08 16.37
N GLN A 214 -78.94 32.34 16.83
CA GLN A 214 -77.72 33.12 17.11
C GLN A 214 -76.90 32.53 18.28
N MET A 215 -77.56 32.09 19.35
CA MET A 215 -76.90 31.43 20.48
C MET A 215 -76.30 30.09 20.07
N GLU A 216 -77.02 29.28 19.29
CA GLU A 216 -76.52 28.02 18.74
C GLU A 216 -75.41 28.23 17.73
N ARG A 217 -75.47 29.28 16.89
CA ARG A 217 -74.37 29.66 16.00
C ARG A 217 -73.13 30.08 16.79
N MET A 218 -73.29 30.80 17.89
CA MET A 218 -72.17 31.17 18.77
C MET A 218 -71.54 29.94 19.45
N LEU A 219 -72.38 29.04 19.98
CA LEU A 219 -71.93 27.77 20.57
C LEU A 219 -71.25 26.87 19.54
N ARG A 220 -71.80 26.75 18.32
CA ARG A 220 -71.16 26.04 17.20
C ARG A 220 -69.82 26.66 16.84
N ARG A 221 -69.73 27.99 16.75
CA ARG A 221 -68.47 28.69 16.44
C ARG A 221 -67.42 28.47 17.52
N ASN A 222 -67.82 28.47 18.79
CA ASN A 222 -66.91 28.18 19.90
C ASN A 222 -66.46 26.72 19.87
N ALA A 223 -67.36 25.77 19.61
CA ALA A 223 -67.03 24.36 19.45
C ALA A 223 -66.12 24.12 18.23
N GLU A 224 -66.39 24.77 17.10
CA GLU A 224 -65.55 24.73 15.90
C GLU A 224 -64.16 25.31 16.18
N ASN A 225 -64.07 26.46 16.86
CA ASN A 225 -62.81 27.07 17.25
C ASN A 225 -62.01 26.16 18.19
N GLN A 226 -62.68 25.49 19.14
CA GLN A 226 -62.05 24.55 20.05
C GLN A 226 -61.55 23.28 19.33
N ILE A 227 -62.31 22.80 18.34
CA ILE A 227 -61.87 21.69 17.47
C ILE A 227 -60.67 22.13 16.63
N ILE A 228 -60.68 23.33 16.05
CA ILE A 228 -59.57 23.88 15.25
C ILE A 228 -58.31 24.03 16.12
N SER A 229 -58.42 24.59 17.32
CA SER A 229 -57.28 24.74 18.23
C SER A 229 -56.73 23.38 18.69
N SER A 230 -57.61 22.40 18.94
CA SER A 230 -57.19 21.04 19.29
C SER A 230 -56.47 20.33 18.13
N LYS A 231 -56.91 20.55 16.88
CA LYS A 231 -56.25 20.02 15.68
C LYS A 231 -54.89 20.67 15.47
N GLN A 232 -54.77 21.98 15.63
CA GLN A 232 -53.50 22.70 15.54
C GLN A 232 -52.49 22.20 16.59
N ALA A 233 -52.93 22.04 17.84
CA ALA A 233 -52.09 21.47 18.90
C ALA A 233 -51.67 20.03 18.61
N ALA A 234 -52.58 19.21 18.04
CA ALA A 234 -52.26 17.84 17.64
C ALA A 234 -51.26 17.79 16.47
N ASP A 235 -51.39 18.67 15.49
CA ASP A 235 -50.46 18.78 14.34
C ASP A 235 -49.07 19.27 14.77
N GLU A 236 -48.99 20.21 15.72
CA GLU A 236 -47.73 20.65 16.33
C GLU A 236 -47.07 19.52 17.11
N ALA A 237 -47.81 18.79 17.95
CA ALA A 237 -47.32 17.63 18.69
C ALA A 237 -46.82 16.52 17.74
N LEU A 238 -47.52 16.28 16.61
CA LEU A 238 -47.07 15.34 15.59
C LEU A 238 -45.77 15.80 14.91
N LYS A 239 -45.63 17.10 14.64
CA LYS A 239 -44.42 17.69 14.05
C LYS A 239 -43.23 17.59 15.02
N GLU A 240 -43.46 17.82 16.31
CA GLU A 240 -42.45 17.60 17.35
C GLU A 240 -42.07 16.13 17.50
N SER A 241 -43.05 15.23 17.50
CA SER A 241 -42.82 13.78 17.54
C SER A 241 -41.98 13.31 16.33
N ARG A 242 -42.26 13.84 15.13
CA ARG A 242 -41.44 13.57 13.93
C ARG A 242 -40.01 14.09 14.08
N LYS A 243 -39.82 15.31 14.59
CA LYS A 243 -38.48 15.87 14.86
C LYS A 243 -37.73 15.03 15.90
N ALA A 244 -38.39 14.62 16.97
CA ALA A 244 -37.83 13.74 17.99
C ALA A 244 -37.47 12.36 17.41
N GLY A 245 -38.30 11.80 16.53
CA GLY A 245 -38.04 10.57 15.79
C GLY A 245 -36.80 10.67 14.88
N GLN A 246 -36.66 11.77 14.15
CA GLN A 246 -35.47 12.05 13.32
C GLN A 246 -34.21 12.23 14.17
N ALA A 247 -34.31 12.98 15.28
CA ALA A 247 -33.19 13.16 16.20
C ALA A 247 -32.74 11.83 16.83
N ARG A 248 -33.69 10.97 17.22
CA ARG A 248 -33.40 9.61 17.71
C ARG A 248 -32.71 8.75 16.66
N MET A 249 -33.18 8.78 15.41
CA MET A 249 -32.55 8.04 14.31
C MET A 249 -31.10 8.51 14.08
N LEU A 250 -30.87 9.82 14.07
CA LEU A 250 -29.51 10.39 13.95
C LEU A 250 -28.62 9.99 15.13
N ALA A 251 -29.14 10.00 16.36
CA ALA A 251 -28.41 9.56 17.54
C ALA A 251 -28.01 8.08 17.44
N LEU A 252 -28.92 7.21 16.96
CA LEU A 252 -28.62 5.79 16.72
C LEU A 252 -27.54 5.60 15.64
N MET A 253 -27.63 6.33 14.53
CA MET A 253 -26.59 6.29 13.49
C MET A 253 -25.23 6.75 14.02
N LYS A 254 -25.19 7.82 14.83
CA LYS A 254 -23.96 8.27 15.48
C LYS A 254 -23.41 7.22 16.44
N ALA A 255 -24.25 6.61 17.25
CA ALA A 255 -23.85 5.54 18.17
C ALA A 255 -23.30 4.31 17.43
N ASP A 256 -23.94 3.87 16.34
CA ASP A 256 -23.43 2.77 15.50
C ASP A 256 -22.08 3.13 14.85
N SER A 257 -21.95 4.35 14.32
CA SER A 257 -20.68 4.81 13.74
C SER A 257 -19.56 4.88 14.79
N ALA A 258 -19.86 5.34 16.00
CA ALA A 258 -18.91 5.38 17.11
C ALA A 258 -18.52 3.97 17.56
N ALA A 259 -19.47 3.04 17.62
CA ALA A 259 -19.20 1.64 17.95
C ALA A 259 -18.33 0.95 16.87
N LYS A 260 -18.57 1.23 15.58
CA LYS A 260 -17.71 0.77 14.48
C LYS A 260 -16.31 1.36 14.57
N ALA A 261 -16.20 2.67 14.80
CA ALA A 261 -14.91 3.33 14.98
C ALA A 261 -14.13 2.77 16.19
N GLY A 262 -14.81 2.54 17.31
CA GLY A 262 -14.21 1.94 18.51
C GLY A 262 -13.69 0.53 18.26
N ARG A 263 -14.45 -0.32 17.55
CA ARG A 263 -14.00 -1.66 17.13
C ARG A 263 -12.78 -1.58 16.21
N GLU A 264 -12.76 -0.64 15.27
CA GLU A 264 -11.61 -0.46 14.37
C GLU A 264 -10.37 0.04 15.12
N THR A 265 -10.52 0.98 16.06
CA THR A 265 -9.42 1.42 16.93
C THR A 265 -8.85 0.25 17.75
N GLN A 266 -9.71 -0.60 18.31
CA GLN A 266 -9.27 -1.78 19.04
C GLN A 266 -8.53 -2.77 18.13
N ARG A 267 -9.05 -3.01 16.91
CA ARG A 267 -8.41 -3.87 15.91
C ARG A 267 -7.01 -3.37 15.54
N LEU A 268 -6.87 -2.09 15.21
CA LEU A 268 -5.58 -1.46 14.87
C LEU A 268 -4.61 -1.49 16.06
N ARG A 269 -5.12 -1.30 17.29
CA ARG A 269 -4.32 -1.46 18.51
C ARG A 269 -3.76 -2.87 18.63
N MET A 270 -4.56 -3.91 18.38
CA MET A 270 -4.09 -5.29 18.45
C MET A 270 -3.04 -5.61 17.37
N ILE A 271 -3.17 -5.06 16.16
CA ILE A 271 -2.14 -5.17 15.11
C ILE A 271 -0.85 -4.49 15.56
N SER A 272 -0.93 -3.30 16.18
CA SER A 272 0.25 -2.62 16.73
C SER A 272 0.92 -3.42 17.85
N VAL A 273 0.14 -4.09 18.71
CA VAL A 273 0.66 -4.98 19.75
C VAL A 273 1.39 -6.16 19.09
N ALA A 274 0.79 -6.79 18.07
CA ALA A 274 1.40 -7.86 17.31
C ALA A 274 2.77 -7.46 16.72
N ARG A 275 2.86 -6.30 16.03
CA ARG A 275 4.13 -5.78 15.50
C ARG A 275 5.17 -5.59 16.59
N THR A 276 4.76 -5.00 17.71
CA THR A 276 5.65 -4.80 18.88
C THR A 276 6.19 -6.12 19.42
N MET A 277 5.35 -7.15 19.51
CA MET A 277 5.76 -8.49 19.94
C MET A 277 6.77 -9.11 18.96
N SER A 278 6.55 -9.00 17.65
CA SER A 278 7.48 -9.49 16.63
C SER A 278 8.82 -8.75 16.63
N LEU A 279 8.81 -7.44 16.87
CA LEU A 279 10.04 -6.66 17.02
C LEU A 279 10.80 -7.09 18.28
N ARG A 280 10.10 -7.33 19.39
CA ARG A 280 10.71 -7.84 20.63
C ARG A 280 11.32 -9.23 20.46
N SER A 281 10.73 -10.11 19.64
CA SER A 281 11.32 -11.42 19.35
C SER A 281 12.65 -11.33 18.59
N GLN A 282 12.99 -10.16 18.05
CA GLN A 282 14.25 -9.92 17.34
C GLN A 282 15.28 -9.16 18.20
N GLN A 283 14.91 -8.73 19.41
CA GLN A 283 15.81 -7.99 20.30
C GLN A 283 16.89 -8.90 20.89
N GLN A 284 18.08 -8.32 21.08
CA GLN A 284 19.17 -9.00 21.77
C GLN A 284 18.75 -9.35 23.21
N GLY A 285 19.02 -10.59 23.63
CA GLY A 285 18.64 -11.12 24.94
C GLY A 285 17.34 -11.94 24.95
N ILE A 286 16.47 -11.78 23.96
CA ILE A 286 15.28 -12.63 23.79
C ILE A 286 15.65 -13.83 22.93
N THR A 287 15.77 -15.00 23.55
CA THR A 287 16.21 -16.23 22.88
C THR A 287 15.37 -17.44 23.31
N GLY A 288 15.60 -18.59 22.68
CA GLY A 288 14.99 -19.85 23.08
C GLY A 288 13.50 -19.92 22.73
N GLU A 289 12.68 -20.39 23.67
CA GLU A 289 11.24 -20.57 23.46
C GLU A 289 10.46 -19.25 23.55
N LEU A 290 10.89 -18.30 24.39
CA LEU A 290 10.22 -17.00 24.52
C LEU A 290 10.22 -16.25 23.19
N GLN A 291 11.34 -16.31 22.46
CA GLN A 291 11.44 -15.77 21.11
C GLN A 291 10.40 -16.38 20.16
N ALA A 292 10.30 -17.71 20.15
CA ALA A 292 9.38 -18.43 19.28
C ALA A 292 7.92 -18.11 19.64
N LEU A 293 7.59 -18.07 20.94
CA LEU A 293 6.28 -17.68 21.43
C LEU A 293 5.90 -16.25 21.03
N LEU A 294 6.83 -15.29 21.13
CA LEU A 294 6.59 -13.91 20.73
C LEU A 294 6.32 -13.79 19.23
N ALA A 295 7.17 -14.39 18.38
CA ALA A 295 7.01 -14.34 16.93
C ALA A 295 5.70 -15.02 16.48
N LEU A 296 5.37 -16.18 17.05
CA LEU A 296 4.16 -16.92 16.71
C LEU A 296 2.89 -16.21 17.20
N GLN A 297 2.87 -15.74 18.45
CA GLN A 297 1.72 -15.04 19.02
C GLN A 297 1.49 -13.70 18.31
N ALA A 298 2.56 -13.01 17.89
CA ALA A 298 2.47 -11.83 17.03
C ALA A 298 1.71 -12.14 15.74
N PHE A 299 2.09 -13.21 15.03
CA PHE A 299 1.38 -13.64 13.83
C PHE A 299 -0.09 -13.97 14.09
N LEU A 300 -0.39 -14.72 15.16
CA LEU A 300 -1.77 -15.08 15.51
C LEU A 300 -2.63 -13.85 15.81
N PHE A 301 -2.09 -12.87 16.55
CA PHE A 301 -2.79 -11.61 16.83
C PHE A 301 -3.00 -10.79 15.57
N ASN A 302 -1.99 -10.68 14.71
CA ASN A 302 -2.13 -9.99 13.44
C ASN A 302 -3.23 -10.62 12.58
N ASN A 303 -3.21 -11.95 12.43
CA ASN A 303 -4.18 -12.70 11.63
C ASN A 303 -5.61 -12.58 12.21
N LYS A 304 -5.78 -12.77 13.53
CA LYS A 304 -7.07 -12.66 14.23
C LYS A 304 -7.72 -11.28 14.06
N ASN A 305 -6.91 -10.24 13.84
CA ASN A 305 -7.36 -8.86 13.68
C ASN A 305 -7.36 -8.37 12.23
N ASN A 306 -7.28 -9.28 11.25
CA ASN A 306 -7.25 -8.95 9.81
C ASN A 306 -6.12 -7.96 9.46
N GLY A 307 -4.94 -8.13 10.06
CA GLY A 307 -3.73 -7.44 9.65
C GLY A 307 -3.22 -7.95 8.31
N SER A 308 -2.22 -7.27 7.74
CA SER A 308 -1.63 -7.71 6.46
C SER A 308 -1.04 -9.10 6.60
N ARG A 309 -1.34 -9.98 5.62
CA ARG A 309 -0.83 -11.36 5.59
C ARG A 309 0.70 -11.40 5.59
N ASN A 310 1.33 -10.38 4.99
CA ASN A 310 2.78 -10.20 4.92
C ASN A 310 3.21 -8.86 5.51
N ASP A 311 2.65 -8.52 6.67
CA ASP A 311 3.19 -7.45 7.48
C ASP A 311 4.69 -7.66 7.71
N ALA A 312 5.50 -6.65 7.35
CA ALA A 312 6.96 -6.77 7.30
C ALA A 312 7.56 -7.18 8.66
N ASP A 313 7.09 -6.58 9.75
CA ASP A 313 7.61 -6.86 11.09
C ASP A 313 7.28 -8.28 11.52
N ILE A 314 6.03 -8.72 11.28
CA ILE A 314 5.55 -10.07 11.61
C ILE A 314 6.32 -11.12 10.81
N TYR A 315 6.43 -10.90 9.50
CA TYR A 315 7.16 -11.79 8.60
C TYR A 315 8.61 -11.93 9.06
N MET A 316 9.30 -10.81 9.34
CA MET A 316 10.71 -10.84 9.71
C MET A 316 10.97 -11.52 11.06
N GLY A 317 10.05 -11.42 12.02
CA GLY A 317 10.14 -12.14 13.28
C GLY A 317 10.11 -13.65 13.08
N LEU A 318 9.16 -14.15 12.28
CA LEU A 318 9.05 -15.57 11.94
C LEU A 318 10.21 -16.05 11.05
N TYR A 319 10.62 -15.23 10.08
CA TYR A 319 11.73 -15.53 9.18
C TYR A 319 13.06 -15.68 9.94
N THR A 320 13.34 -14.77 10.86
CA THR A 320 14.54 -14.80 11.70
C THR A 320 14.56 -16.04 12.58
N LEU A 321 13.43 -16.37 13.21
CA LEU A 321 13.28 -17.60 13.99
C LEU A 321 13.52 -18.83 13.12
N ALA A 322 12.88 -18.92 11.95
CA ALA A 322 13.02 -20.03 11.02
C ALA A 322 14.48 -20.23 10.58
N LYS A 323 15.21 -19.15 10.31
CA LYS A 323 16.65 -19.22 10.01
C LYS A 323 17.47 -19.76 11.18
N GLN A 324 17.24 -19.26 12.38
CA GLN A 324 17.98 -19.71 13.58
C GLN A 324 17.71 -21.18 13.92
N ARG A 325 16.53 -21.69 13.55
CA ARG A 325 16.14 -23.09 13.74
C ARG A 325 16.47 -24.00 12.54
N ASN A 326 17.15 -23.48 11.51
CA ASN A 326 17.44 -24.21 10.27
C ASN A 326 16.18 -24.87 9.66
N SER A 327 15.08 -24.11 9.61
CA SER A 327 13.81 -24.57 9.04
C SER A 327 13.99 -25.08 7.61
N ASP A 328 13.33 -26.19 7.30
CA ASP A 328 13.30 -26.81 5.97
C ASP A 328 12.55 -25.97 4.92
N LYS A 329 11.80 -24.95 5.37
CA LYS A 329 11.13 -23.97 4.51
C LYS A 329 12.11 -23.04 3.80
N ILE A 330 13.27 -22.76 4.42
CA ILE A 330 14.33 -21.95 3.81
C ILE A 330 15.35 -22.90 3.22
N LYS A 331 15.40 -22.99 1.89
CA LYS A 331 16.31 -23.89 1.20
C LYS A 331 17.41 -23.10 0.51
N THR A 332 18.64 -23.54 0.68
CA THR A 332 19.80 -23.01 -0.04
C THR A 332 20.31 -24.07 -1.00
N PHE A 333 20.49 -23.69 -2.26
CA PHE A 333 21.13 -24.50 -3.29
C PHE A 333 22.55 -23.95 -3.49
N GLU A 334 23.55 -24.78 -3.20
CA GLU A 334 24.98 -24.44 -3.24
C GLU A 334 25.70 -25.36 -4.24
N GLY A 335 27.00 -25.13 -4.49
CA GLY A 335 27.80 -25.97 -5.40
C GLY A 335 27.75 -25.56 -6.88
N LEU A 336 27.18 -24.39 -7.18
CA LEU A 336 27.20 -23.78 -8.50
C LEU A 336 28.59 -23.17 -8.78
N SER A 337 29.29 -23.62 -9.83
CA SER A 337 30.64 -23.10 -10.11
C SER A 337 30.68 -21.70 -10.75
N GLY A 338 29.55 -21.23 -11.31
CA GLY A 338 29.42 -19.92 -11.92
C GLY A 338 28.27 -19.09 -11.34
N THR A 339 28.30 -17.78 -11.56
CA THR A 339 27.27 -16.84 -11.08
C THR A 339 25.92 -17.07 -11.76
N VAL A 340 24.84 -17.28 -11.00
CA VAL A 340 23.49 -17.59 -11.53
C VAL A 340 22.86 -16.38 -12.21
N LYS A 341 22.73 -16.38 -13.53
CA LYS A 341 22.19 -15.27 -14.33
C LYS A 341 20.67 -15.23 -14.41
N ASN A 342 20.04 -16.39 -14.59
CA ASN A 342 18.60 -16.50 -14.75
C ASN A 342 18.07 -17.62 -13.86
N ILE A 343 16.84 -17.46 -13.36
CA ILE A 343 16.09 -18.50 -12.65
C ILE A 343 14.70 -18.54 -13.29
N LEU A 344 14.28 -19.72 -13.74
CA LEU A 344 12.95 -19.92 -14.33
C LEU A 344 12.31 -21.18 -13.75
N PHE A 345 11.13 -21.08 -13.18
CA PHE A 345 10.36 -22.28 -12.84
C PHE A 345 9.83 -22.97 -14.08
N VAL A 346 9.66 -24.30 -13.99
CA VAL A 346 9.11 -25.11 -15.08
C VAL A 346 7.62 -25.34 -14.83
N PRO A 347 6.70 -24.73 -15.62
CA PRO A 347 5.26 -24.93 -15.49
C PRO A 347 4.88 -26.41 -15.46
N GLY A 348 4.00 -26.76 -14.52
CA GLY A 348 3.51 -28.13 -14.35
C GLY A 348 4.53 -29.13 -13.78
N ARG A 349 5.77 -28.72 -13.47
CA ARG A 349 6.79 -29.56 -12.83
C ARG A 349 7.25 -28.94 -11.52
N ASN A 350 7.59 -29.77 -10.55
CA ASN A 350 8.25 -29.32 -9.32
C ASN A 350 9.76 -29.18 -9.59
N ALA A 351 10.12 -28.25 -10.49
CA ALA A 351 11.48 -28.09 -10.99
C ALA A 351 11.73 -26.64 -11.43
N PHE A 352 13.00 -26.24 -11.45
CA PHE A 352 13.42 -24.93 -11.95
C PHE A 352 14.71 -25.04 -12.76
N LEU A 353 14.91 -24.08 -13.65
CA LEU A 353 16.07 -23.93 -14.51
C LEU A 353 16.92 -22.77 -14.02
N THR A 354 18.23 -22.91 -14.19
CA THR A 354 19.18 -21.83 -13.94
C THR A 354 20.14 -21.71 -15.10
N SER A 355 20.53 -20.50 -15.49
CA SER A 355 21.77 -20.30 -16.24
C SER A 355 22.85 -19.71 -15.37
N ASP A 356 24.10 -20.01 -15.69
CA ASP A 356 25.27 -19.45 -15.01
C ASP A 356 26.21 -18.69 -15.95
N SER A 357 27.23 -18.05 -15.36
CA SER A 357 28.28 -17.34 -16.08
C SER A 357 29.22 -18.23 -16.88
N GLU A 358 29.09 -19.56 -16.81
CA GLU A 358 29.84 -20.51 -17.64
C GLU A 358 29.05 -20.93 -18.89
N GLY A 359 27.86 -20.39 -19.10
CA GLY A 359 27.01 -20.73 -20.24
C GLY A 359 26.23 -22.04 -20.06
N ARG A 360 26.20 -22.61 -18.85
CA ARG A 360 25.46 -23.84 -18.57
C ARG A 360 24.02 -23.49 -18.21
N ILE A 361 23.12 -24.37 -18.62
CA ILE A 361 21.72 -24.39 -18.21
C ILE A 361 21.48 -25.68 -17.42
N LEU A 362 21.18 -25.53 -16.14
CA LEU A 362 20.93 -26.64 -15.23
C LEU A 362 19.43 -26.75 -14.94
N LEU A 363 18.92 -27.98 -14.90
CA LEU A 363 17.55 -28.29 -14.50
C LEU A 363 17.58 -28.97 -13.12
N TYR A 364 17.03 -28.28 -12.12
CA TYR A 364 16.87 -28.76 -10.75
C TYR A 364 15.51 -29.43 -10.57
N ASP A 365 15.50 -30.68 -10.10
CA ASP A 365 14.30 -31.41 -9.70
C ASP A 365 14.10 -31.31 -8.18
N LEU A 366 13.05 -30.60 -7.77
CA LEU A 366 12.74 -30.38 -6.35
C LEU A 366 12.10 -31.60 -5.69
N ASN A 367 11.77 -32.65 -6.45
CA ASN A 367 11.34 -33.93 -5.89
C ASN A 367 12.51 -34.81 -5.46
N ASN A 368 13.72 -34.55 -5.96
CA ASN A 368 14.90 -35.33 -5.58
C ASN A 368 15.31 -34.95 -4.15
N PRO A 369 15.30 -35.90 -3.19
CA PRO A 369 15.69 -35.62 -1.81
C PRO A 369 17.19 -35.36 -1.65
N ASP A 370 18.03 -35.83 -2.58
CA ASP A 370 19.47 -35.60 -2.55
C ASP A 370 19.80 -34.19 -3.05
N ARG A 371 20.11 -33.29 -2.12
CA ARG A 371 20.33 -31.87 -2.39
C ARG A 371 21.61 -31.57 -3.17
N GLU A 372 22.58 -32.48 -3.16
CA GLU A 372 23.86 -32.28 -3.86
C GLU A 372 23.81 -32.80 -5.32
N GLN A 373 22.84 -33.66 -5.64
CA GLN A 373 22.63 -34.23 -6.99
C GLN A 373 21.23 -33.96 -7.55
N ASN A 374 20.53 -32.94 -7.04
CA ASN A 374 19.17 -32.62 -7.51
C ASN A 374 19.14 -31.88 -8.85
N TYR A 375 20.27 -31.71 -9.55
CA TYR A 375 20.32 -31.04 -10.84
C TYR A 375 20.97 -31.89 -11.93
N LYS A 376 20.56 -31.62 -13.18
CA LYS A 376 21.19 -32.16 -14.38
C LYS A 376 21.55 -31.04 -15.34
N LEU A 377 22.67 -31.20 -16.06
CA LEU A 377 23.03 -30.32 -17.17
C LEU A 377 22.04 -30.56 -18.31
N LEU A 378 21.22 -29.54 -18.61
CA LEU A 378 20.26 -29.59 -19.70
C LEU A 378 20.93 -29.19 -21.02
N TYR A 379 21.72 -28.13 -20.97
CA TYR A 379 22.36 -27.54 -22.13
C TYR A 379 23.61 -26.77 -21.70
N THR A 380 24.61 -26.66 -22.57
CA THR A 380 25.78 -25.80 -22.34
C THR A 380 26.13 -25.10 -23.63
N ASP A 381 26.44 -23.82 -23.50
CA ASP A 381 26.98 -23.01 -24.57
C ASP A 381 28.46 -22.69 -24.37
N ARG A 382 29.09 -22.10 -25.39
CA ARG A 382 30.44 -21.51 -25.25
C ARG A 382 30.39 -20.09 -24.70
N GLU A 383 29.27 -19.41 -24.89
CA GLU A 383 29.02 -18.04 -24.48
C GLU A 383 28.07 -18.00 -23.28
N ILE A 384 28.05 -16.88 -22.56
CA ILE A 384 27.12 -16.69 -21.44
C ILE A 384 25.68 -16.63 -21.98
N VAL A 385 24.79 -17.41 -21.37
CA VAL A 385 23.35 -17.33 -21.63
C VAL A 385 22.78 -16.13 -20.86
N GLU A 386 22.58 -15.03 -21.58
CA GLU A 386 22.20 -13.74 -21.02
C GLU A 386 20.69 -13.65 -20.75
N VAL A 387 19.86 -14.24 -21.61
CA VAL A 387 18.41 -14.19 -21.49
C VAL A 387 17.79 -15.56 -21.74
N MET A 388 16.79 -15.89 -20.93
CA MET A 388 16.01 -17.11 -21.07
C MET A 388 14.52 -16.79 -21.00
N ALA A 389 13.72 -17.55 -21.74
CA ALA A 389 12.26 -17.54 -21.63
C ALA A 389 11.73 -18.96 -21.77
N LEU A 390 10.70 -19.29 -21.00
CA LEU A 390 10.07 -20.60 -21.04
C LEU A 390 8.69 -20.52 -21.68
N SER A 391 8.41 -21.47 -22.56
CA SER A 391 7.07 -21.63 -23.14
C SER A 391 6.03 -21.95 -22.06
N PRO A 392 4.76 -21.51 -22.21
CA PRO A 392 3.70 -21.77 -21.22
C PRO A 392 3.45 -23.25 -20.93
N LYS A 393 3.67 -24.12 -21.93
CA LYS A 393 3.52 -25.58 -21.79
C LYS A 393 4.79 -26.29 -21.31
N ALA A 394 5.88 -25.55 -21.08
CA ALA A 394 7.17 -26.08 -20.69
C ALA A 394 7.71 -27.17 -21.65
N ASP A 395 7.42 -27.03 -22.95
CA ASP A 395 7.97 -27.90 -24.00
C ASP A 395 9.27 -27.32 -24.58
N TRP A 396 9.33 -25.99 -24.71
CA TRP A 396 10.50 -25.28 -25.21
C TRP A 396 11.06 -24.25 -24.23
N LEU A 397 12.39 -24.21 -24.16
CA LEU A 397 13.18 -23.13 -23.59
C LEU A 397 13.82 -22.34 -24.72
N ALA A 398 13.54 -21.04 -24.79
CA ALA A 398 14.24 -20.11 -25.67
C ALA A 398 15.38 -19.46 -24.89
N CYS A 399 16.58 -19.43 -25.44
CA CYS A 399 17.70 -18.72 -24.85
C CYS A 399 18.47 -17.88 -25.88
N GLY A 400 18.95 -16.74 -25.40
CA GLY A 400 19.85 -15.84 -26.11
C GLY A 400 21.18 -15.77 -25.39
N ASP A 401 22.26 -15.95 -26.15
CA ASP A 401 23.64 -15.86 -25.68
C ASP A 401 24.33 -14.63 -26.29
N GLY A 402 25.67 -14.65 -26.35
CA GLY A 402 26.45 -13.63 -27.04
C GLY A 402 26.26 -13.58 -28.57
N SER A 403 25.49 -14.49 -29.18
CA SER A 403 25.25 -14.57 -30.62
C SER A 403 24.02 -13.75 -31.08
N ASN A 404 23.75 -13.77 -32.37
CA ASN A 404 22.58 -13.15 -33.01
C ASN A 404 21.41 -14.12 -33.24
N SER A 405 21.47 -15.31 -32.67
CA SER A 405 20.45 -16.35 -32.84
C SER A 405 19.74 -16.63 -31.52
N ILE A 406 18.50 -17.11 -31.60
CA ILE A 406 17.77 -17.62 -30.45
C ILE A 406 17.83 -19.14 -30.52
N LYS A 407 18.33 -19.77 -29.47
CA LYS A 407 18.41 -21.22 -29.35
C LYS A 407 17.15 -21.73 -28.69
N MET A 408 16.49 -22.67 -29.36
CA MET A 408 15.28 -23.32 -28.89
C MET A 408 15.66 -24.73 -28.44
N ILE A 409 15.51 -25.00 -27.15
CA ILE A 409 15.92 -26.25 -26.49
C ILE A 409 14.66 -26.96 -26.00
N SER A 410 14.47 -28.22 -26.41
CA SER A 410 13.34 -29.03 -25.93
C SER A 410 13.55 -29.49 -24.49
N LEU A 411 12.49 -29.42 -23.68
CA LEU A 411 12.44 -29.96 -22.32
C LEU A 411 11.84 -31.37 -22.23
N ASN A 412 11.32 -31.88 -23.35
CA ASN A 412 10.65 -33.17 -23.44
C ASN A 412 11.50 -34.20 -24.20
N ASP A 413 12.19 -33.75 -25.24
CA ASP A 413 12.97 -34.60 -26.14
C ASP A 413 14.46 -34.25 -26.03
N ALA A 414 15.22 -35.13 -25.39
CA ALA A 414 16.64 -34.92 -25.19
C ALA A 414 17.38 -34.76 -26.52
N GLY A 415 17.99 -33.59 -26.73
CA GLY A 415 18.78 -33.28 -27.94
C GLY A 415 17.99 -32.64 -29.09
N ALA A 416 16.66 -32.51 -28.98
CA ALA A 416 15.87 -31.78 -29.96
C ALA A 416 16.02 -30.27 -29.78
N ASN A 417 16.94 -29.67 -30.55
CA ASN A 417 17.24 -28.24 -30.50
C ASN A 417 17.21 -27.65 -31.92
N TYR A 418 16.79 -26.40 -32.05
CA TYR A 418 16.88 -25.64 -33.30
C TYR A 418 17.18 -24.16 -33.03
N GLU A 419 17.54 -23.42 -34.07
CA GLU A 419 17.90 -22.01 -33.98
C GLU A 419 16.96 -21.14 -34.79
N LEU A 420 16.51 -20.03 -34.21
CA LEU A 420 15.79 -18.97 -34.90
C LEU A 420 16.79 -17.88 -35.31
N LYS A 421 16.88 -17.62 -36.63
CA LYS A 421 17.87 -16.71 -37.22
C LYS A 421 17.18 -15.65 -38.07
N ASN A 422 17.31 -14.39 -37.63
CA ASN A 422 16.89 -13.20 -38.40
C ASN A 422 17.40 -11.90 -37.74
N HIS A 423 17.81 -11.97 -36.47
CA HIS A 423 18.56 -10.89 -35.84
C HIS A 423 20.00 -10.81 -36.35
N SER A 424 20.55 -9.60 -36.34
CA SER A 424 21.95 -9.29 -36.66
C SER A 424 22.74 -8.77 -35.45
N GLY A 425 22.18 -8.86 -34.25
CA GLY A 425 22.80 -8.43 -33.00
C GLY A 425 22.37 -9.30 -31.82
N LYS A 426 23.03 -9.08 -30.67
CA LYS A 426 22.78 -9.85 -29.44
C LYS A 426 21.34 -9.73 -28.98
N ILE A 427 20.74 -10.85 -28.59
CA ILE A 427 19.38 -10.87 -28.03
C ILE A 427 19.42 -10.27 -26.62
N LYS A 428 18.52 -9.33 -26.34
CA LYS A 428 18.45 -8.60 -25.06
C LYS A 428 17.20 -8.95 -24.26
N SER A 429 16.14 -9.41 -24.91
CA SER A 429 14.90 -9.80 -24.25
C SER A 429 14.14 -10.84 -25.08
N LEU A 430 13.54 -11.81 -24.38
CA LEU A 430 12.74 -12.90 -24.93
C LEU A 430 11.48 -13.06 -24.09
N VAL A 431 10.32 -13.15 -24.74
CA VAL A 431 9.03 -13.37 -24.05
C VAL A 431 8.13 -14.23 -24.94
N PHE A 432 7.61 -15.33 -24.41
CA PHE A 432 6.59 -16.11 -25.10
C PHE A 432 5.22 -15.43 -24.97
N SER A 433 4.38 -15.57 -25.99
CA SER A 433 2.95 -15.31 -25.83
C SER A 433 2.35 -16.33 -24.86
N TYR A 434 1.34 -15.92 -24.10
CA TYR A 434 0.67 -16.76 -23.10
C TYR A 434 -0.08 -17.94 -23.74
N ASP A 435 -0.48 -17.82 -25.01
CA ASP A 435 -1.05 -18.93 -25.78
C ASP A 435 0.01 -19.91 -26.33
N GLY A 436 1.30 -19.59 -26.18
CA GLY A 436 2.44 -20.40 -26.62
C GLY A 436 2.63 -20.47 -28.14
N ARG A 437 1.90 -19.67 -28.93
CA ARG A 437 2.02 -19.69 -30.40
C ARG A 437 3.15 -18.82 -30.93
N PHE A 438 3.56 -17.81 -30.17
CA PHE A 438 4.55 -16.84 -30.58
C PHE A 438 5.66 -16.69 -29.54
N LEU A 439 6.84 -16.33 -30.05
CA LEU A 439 7.94 -15.78 -29.26
C LEU A 439 8.20 -14.36 -29.73
N TYR A 440 8.43 -13.44 -28.81
CA TYR A 440 8.85 -12.08 -29.09
C TYR A 440 10.30 -11.89 -28.67
N SER A 441 11.09 -11.25 -29.51
CA SER A 441 12.51 -10.98 -29.22
C SER A 441 12.90 -9.55 -29.57
N ALA A 442 13.68 -8.94 -28.68
CA ALA A 442 14.33 -7.65 -28.93
C ALA A 442 15.85 -7.84 -28.84
N ALA A 443 16.58 -7.18 -29.74
CA ALA A 443 18.02 -7.32 -29.86
C ALA A 443 18.73 -5.98 -30.09
N VAL A 444 20.07 -6.01 -29.98
CA VAL A 444 20.95 -4.84 -30.18
C VAL A 444 20.86 -4.26 -31.60
N ASP A 445 20.39 -5.04 -32.57
CA ASP A 445 20.18 -4.58 -33.94
C ASP A 445 18.98 -3.61 -34.09
N GLY A 446 18.24 -3.35 -33.01
CA GLY A 446 17.10 -2.45 -33.00
C GLY A 446 15.78 -3.10 -33.41
N LYS A 447 15.79 -4.36 -33.83
CA LYS A 447 14.59 -5.06 -34.28
C LYS A 447 13.81 -5.64 -33.10
N LEU A 448 12.49 -5.58 -33.22
CA LEU A 448 11.56 -6.37 -32.44
C LEU A 448 10.92 -7.41 -33.36
N LEU A 449 11.19 -8.69 -33.13
CA LEU A 449 10.67 -9.77 -33.97
C LEU A 449 9.60 -10.57 -33.23
N LYS A 450 8.55 -10.94 -33.97
CA LYS A 450 7.54 -11.92 -33.58
C LYS A 450 7.74 -13.19 -34.39
N TRP A 451 8.06 -14.27 -33.70
CA TRP A 451 8.27 -15.60 -34.27
C TRP A 451 6.99 -16.41 -34.15
N ASN A 452 6.50 -16.96 -35.25
CA ASN A 452 5.46 -17.98 -35.23
C ASN A 452 6.13 -19.35 -35.06
N LEU A 453 5.89 -19.99 -33.91
CA LEU A 453 6.58 -21.21 -33.53
C LEU A 453 6.11 -22.46 -34.30
N GLU A 454 4.92 -22.40 -34.92
CA GLU A 454 4.40 -23.48 -35.76
C GLU A 454 5.04 -23.45 -37.16
N SER A 455 5.17 -22.26 -37.75
CA SER A 455 5.73 -22.08 -39.11
C SER A 455 7.25 -21.86 -39.14
N GLY A 456 7.86 -21.45 -38.02
CA GLY A 456 9.27 -21.03 -37.94
C GLY A 456 9.55 -19.63 -38.51
N ASN A 457 8.56 -18.95 -39.08
CA ASN A 457 8.74 -17.63 -39.69
C ASN A 457 8.79 -16.51 -38.64
N SER A 458 9.55 -15.44 -38.93
CA SER A 458 9.54 -14.19 -38.17
C SER A 458 8.89 -13.05 -38.93
N LEU A 459 8.26 -12.16 -38.18
CA LEU A 459 7.75 -10.87 -38.64
C LEU A 459 8.36 -9.77 -37.77
N GLU A 460 8.88 -8.71 -38.40
CA GLU A 460 9.31 -7.52 -37.69
C GLU A 460 8.10 -6.68 -37.27
N ILE A 461 8.05 -6.30 -35.99
CA ILE A 461 7.04 -5.39 -35.45
C ILE A 461 7.58 -3.97 -35.55
N GLU A 462 6.82 -3.11 -36.23
CA GLU A 462 7.19 -1.71 -36.39
C GLU A 462 7.14 -0.95 -35.05
N THR A 463 8.24 -0.29 -34.70
CA THR A 463 8.40 0.47 -33.45
C THR A 463 8.65 1.96 -33.68
N ASP A 464 8.19 2.54 -34.80
CA ASP A 464 8.42 3.95 -35.19
C ASP A 464 9.89 4.37 -35.05
N ARG A 465 10.83 3.51 -35.49
CA ARG A 465 12.30 3.71 -35.40
C ARG A 465 12.83 3.81 -33.96
N THR A 466 12.09 3.35 -32.96
CA THR A 466 12.57 3.25 -31.58
C THR A 466 13.21 1.89 -31.34
N VAL A 467 14.46 1.90 -30.86
CA VAL A 467 15.21 0.68 -30.53
C VAL A 467 14.72 0.18 -29.18
N ILE A 468 14.01 -0.96 -29.18
CA ILE A 468 13.56 -1.63 -27.96
C ILE A 468 14.65 -2.59 -27.50
N THR A 469 15.05 -2.48 -26.22
CA THR A 469 16.11 -3.31 -25.61
C THR A 469 15.57 -4.31 -24.60
N SER A 470 14.38 -4.07 -24.06
CA SER A 470 13.68 -4.98 -23.15
C SER A 470 12.19 -4.90 -23.42
N LEU A 471 11.47 -6.03 -23.32
CA LEU A 471 10.04 -6.08 -23.55
C LEU A 471 9.31 -6.97 -22.53
N ASP A 472 8.00 -6.77 -22.47
CA ASP A 472 7.05 -7.67 -21.82
C ASP A 472 5.72 -7.68 -22.59
N VAL A 473 4.93 -8.73 -22.43
CA VAL A 473 3.66 -8.95 -23.14
C VAL A 473 2.54 -9.15 -22.13
N SER A 474 1.37 -8.53 -22.36
CA SER A 474 0.20 -8.74 -21.50
C SER A 474 -0.36 -10.16 -21.61
N SER A 475 -1.04 -10.65 -20.57
CA SER A 475 -1.58 -12.02 -20.54
C SER A 475 -2.63 -12.31 -21.61
N ASP A 476 -3.37 -11.30 -22.07
CA ASP A 476 -4.29 -11.39 -23.19
C ASP A 476 -3.59 -11.33 -24.57
N ASN A 477 -2.26 -11.19 -24.59
CA ASN A 477 -1.41 -11.04 -25.77
C ASN A 477 -1.74 -9.82 -26.64
N LYS A 478 -2.46 -8.82 -26.12
CA LYS A 478 -2.85 -7.62 -26.89
C LYS A 478 -1.84 -6.49 -26.82
N PHE A 479 -1.19 -6.31 -25.67
CA PHE A 479 -0.27 -5.20 -25.44
C PHE A 479 1.17 -5.69 -25.31
N ILE A 480 2.09 -4.88 -25.84
CA ILE A 480 3.52 -4.99 -25.64
C ILE A 480 3.98 -3.75 -24.89
N ALA A 481 4.80 -3.95 -23.87
CA ALA A 481 5.52 -2.90 -23.17
C ALA A 481 7.00 -3.04 -23.52
N GLY A 482 7.64 -1.95 -23.90
CA GLY A 482 9.03 -1.92 -24.34
C GLY A 482 9.81 -0.81 -23.67
N ILE A 483 11.10 -1.07 -23.41
CA ILE A 483 12.07 -0.09 -22.92
C ILE A 483 13.01 0.24 -24.07
N THR A 484 13.16 1.53 -24.35
CA THR A 484 14.06 1.99 -25.39
C THR A 484 15.52 1.97 -24.94
N ASP A 485 16.46 1.96 -25.87
CA ASP A 485 17.90 2.18 -25.60
C ASP A 485 18.19 3.48 -24.80
N GLN A 486 17.38 4.52 -25.01
CA GLN A 486 17.44 5.78 -24.27
C GLN A 486 16.81 5.71 -22.85
N GLY A 487 16.24 4.58 -22.45
CA GLY A 487 15.62 4.40 -21.12
C GLY A 487 14.21 4.99 -21.00
N SER A 488 13.50 5.24 -22.10
CA SER A 488 12.08 5.59 -22.10
C SER A 488 11.20 4.35 -22.24
N GLY A 489 9.95 4.44 -21.80
CA GLY A 489 8.98 3.35 -21.93
C GLY A 489 7.99 3.62 -23.06
N VAL A 490 7.56 2.56 -23.74
CA VAL A 490 6.45 2.60 -24.69
C VAL A 490 5.55 1.39 -24.47
N VAL A 491 4.25 1.62 -24.47
CA VAL A 491 3.24 0.56 -24.35
C VAL A 491 2.30 0.71 -25.52
N TRP A 492 2.05 -0.37 -26.24
CA TRP A 492 1.21 -0.31 -27.44
C TRP A 492 0.53 -1.64 -27.74
N ASN A 493 -0.54 -1.57 -28.51
CA ASN A 493 -1.20 -2.72 -29.11
C ASN A 493 -0.80 -2.80 -30.59
N PRO A 494 -0.05 -3.84 -31.04
CA PRO A 494 0.37 -3.96 -32.44
C PRO A 494 -0.80 -4.03 -33.45
N GLY A 495 -1.98 -4.48 -33.01
CA GLY A 495 -3.19 -4.56 -33.84
C GLY A 495 -4.08 -3.31 -33.78
N ASN A 496 -3.78 -2.33 -32.93
CA ASN A 496 -4.56 -1.10 -32.78
C ASN A 496 -3.67 0.12 -32.47
N ALA A 497 -3.56 1.03 -33.44
CA ALA A 497 -2.76 2.25 -33.34
C ALA A 497 -3.21 3.20 -32.23
N GLU A 498 -4.49 3.18 -31.81
CA GLU A 498 -4.99 4.03 -30.72
C GLU A 498 -4.53 3.58 -29.32
N GLY A 499 -4.01 2.35 -29.19
CA GLY A 499 -3.58 1.76 -27.91
C GLY A 499 -2.16 2.12 -27.49
N LYS A 500 -1.55 3.18 -28.04
CA LYS A 500 -0.13 3.52 -27.84
C LYS A 500 0.04 4.71 -26.89
N PHE A 501 0.82 4.53 -25.82
CA PHE A 501 1.29 5.62 -24.97
C PHE A 501 2.77 5.48 -24.63
N ARG A 502 3.41 6.61 -24.31
CA ARG A 502 4.81 6.67 -23.89
C ARG A 502 4.90 6.97 -22.40
N ILE A 503 5.90 6.40 -21.76
CA ILE A 503 6.25 6.65 -20.37
C ILE A 503 7.51 7.51 -20.42
N ASP A 504 7.31 8.81 -20.22
CA ASP A 504 8.40 9.78 -20.17
C ASP A 504 9.15 9.61 -18.85
N ALA A 505 10.43 9.31 -18.94
CA ALA A 505 11.31 9.12 -17.79
C ALA A 505 12.02 10.42 -17.37
N ALA A 506 11.80 11.54 -18.08
CA ALA A 506 12.52 12.80 -17.87
C ALA A 506 14.04 12.56 -17.79
N ASP A 507 14.68 12.96 -16.69
CA ASP A 507 16.13 12.80 -16.47
C ASP A 507 16.53 11.40 -15.92
N ARG A 508 15.59 10.46 -15.83
CA ARG A 508 15.80 9.10 -15.30
C ARG A 508 15.78 8.07 -16.42
N LYS A 509 16.22 6.85 -16.13
CA LYS A 509 16.12 5.73 -17.07
C LYS A 509 15.24 4.62 -16.52
N ILE A 510 14.31 4.15 -17.33
CA ILE A 510 13.55 2.92 -17.07
C ILE A 510 14.47 1.73 -17.31
N ARG A 511 14.47 0.80 -16.36
CA ARG A 511 15.35 -0.38 -16.35
C ARG A 511 14.59 -1.68 -16.45
N CYS A 512 13.37 -1.71 -15.93
CA CYS A 512 12.48 -2.85 -16.04
C CYS A 512 11.03 -2.38 -16.17
N ILE A 513 10.24 -3.14 -16.94
CA ILE A 513 8.81 -2.92 -17.15
C ILE A 513 8.15 -4.29 -17.12
N ARG A 514 7.06 -4.43 -16.36
CA ARG A 514 6.33 -5.69 -16.26
C ARG A 514 4.84 -5.47 -16.24
N PHE A 515 4.11 -6.26 -17.01
CA PHE A 515 2.66 -6.35 -16.87
C PHE A 515 2.31 -7.07 -15.58
N LYS A 516 1.32 -6.52 -14.89
CA LYS A 516 0.62 -7.28 -13.88
C LYS A 516 -0.29 -8.30 -14.59
N PRO A 517 -0.41 -9.53 -14.08
CA PRO A 517 -1.31 -10.54 -14.66
C PRO A 517 -2.79 -10.16 -14.73
N ASP A 518 -3.22 -9.05 -14.08
CA ASP A 518 -4.58 -8.51 -14.20
C ASP A 518 -4.79 -7.62 -15.44
N GLU A 519 -3.75 -7.43 -16.27
CA GLU A 519 -3.72 -6.71 -17.55
C GLU A 519 -3.98 -5.20 -17.48
N ALA A 520 -4.65 -4.74 -16.43
CA ALA A 520 -4.99 -3.34 -16.23
C ALA A 520 -3.77 -2.49 -15.85
N ARG A 521 -2.70 -3.12 -15.33
CA ARG A 521 -1.57 -2.41 -14.73
C ARG A 521 -0.21 -2.89 -15.22
N ILE A 522 0.73 -1.95 -15.26
CA ILE A 522 2.16 -2.23 -15.41
C ILE A 522 2.93 -1.63 -14.23
N ALA A 523 4.04 -2.27 -13.85
CA ALA A 523 5.05 -1.70 -12.99
C ALA A 523 6.27 -1.29 -13.81
N VAL A 524 6.81 -0.11 -13.50
CA VAL A 524 7.97 0.50 -14.18
C VAL A 524 9.02 0.81 -13.13
N GLY A 525 10.19 0.19 -13.23
CA GLY A 525 11.33 0.41 -12.33
C GLY A 525 12.40 1.29 -12.97
N TYR A 526 12.91 2.24 -12.19
CA TYR A 526 13.86 3.26 -12.65
C TYR A 526 15.27 3.06 -12.07
N ASP A 527 16.26 3.68 -12.71
CA ASP A 527 17.67 3.70 -12.29
C ASP A 527 17.94 4.41 -10.95
N ASN A 528 17.00 5.23 -10.48
CA ASN A 528 17.08 5.91 -9.19
C ASN A 528 16.31 5.19 -8.06
N GLY A 529 15.82 3.96 -8.31
CA GLY A 529 15.14 3.15 -7.30
C GLY A 529 13.64 3.42 -7.14
N LEU A 530 13.08 4.36 -7.90
CA LEU A 530 11.65 4.58 -7.97
C LEU A 530 10.97 3.41 -8.70
N ILE A 531 9.78 3.04 -8.25
CA ILE A 531 8.83 2.24 -9.02
C ILE A 531 7.56 3.05 -9.23
N GLU A 532 7.03 3.02 -10.45
CA GLU A 532 5.73 3.59 -10.79
C GLU A 532 4.76 2.50 -11.26
N ILE A 533 3.51 2.62 -10.83
CA ILE A 533 2.41 1.77 -11.28
C ILE A 533 1.52 2.57 -12.21
N TRP A 534 1.27 2.05 -13.40
CA TRP A 534 0.50 2.72 -14.45
C TRP A 534 -0.74 1.92 -14.81
N ASP A 535 -1.82 2.64 -15.14
CA ASP A 535 -3.01 2.09 -15.77
C ASP A 535 -2.76 1.99 -17.28
N VAL A 536 -2.89 0.78 -17.83
CA VAL A 536 -2.66 0.51 -19.25
C VAL A 536 -3.76 1.14 -20.11
N SER A 537 -5.01 1.07 -19.66
CA SER A 537 -6.16 1.56 -20.42
C SER A 537 -6.23 3.08 -20.48
N ALA A 538 -5.88 3.75 -19.38
CA ALA A 538 -5.89 5.20 -19.28
C ALA A 538 -4.56 5.84 -19.71
N GLY A 539 -3.49 5.06 -19.84
CA GLY A 539 -2.14 5.54 -20.14
C GLY A 539 -1.63 6.52 -19.07
N LYS A 540 -1.94 6.27 -17.80
CA LYS A 540 -1.67 7.20 -16.69
C LYS A 540 -1.04 6.52 -15.49
N LYS A 541 -0.09 7.21 -14.87
CA LYS A 541 0.45 6.84 -13.55
C LYS A 541 -0.66 6.84 -12.49
N ILE A 542 -0.80 5.72 -11.78
CA ILE A 542 -1.70 5.54 -10.64
C ILE A 542 -0.96 5.83 -9.32
N SER A 543 0.27 5.32 -9.21
CA SER A 543 1.06 5.41 -7.97
C SER A 543 2.56 5.43 -8.29
N GLY A 544 3.38 5.87 -7.33
CA GLY A 544 4.82 5.67 -7.37
C GLY A 544 5.43 5.77 -5.97
N PHE A 545 6.44 4.95 -5.70
CA PHE A 545 7.05 4.81 -4.40
C PHE A 545 8.54 4.48 -4.52
N GLN A 546 9.34 4.93 -3.55
CA GLN A 546 10.77 4.66 -3.50
C GLN A 546 10.98 3.21 -3.04
N ALA A 547 11.34 2.33 -3.97
CA ALA A 547 11.51 0.92 -3.68
C ALA A 547 12.93 0.59 -3.20
N HIS A 548 13.94 1.18 -3.84
CA HIS A 548 15.36 0.89 -3.58
C HIS A 548 16.20 2.16 -3.46
N ASN A 549 17.39 2.08 -2.85
CA ASN A 549 18.34 3.22 -2.75
C ASN A 549 19.27 3.36 -3.97
N GLY A 550 18.92 2.72 -5.08
CA GLY A 550 19.68 2.67 -6.33
C GLY A 550 18.84 1.97 -7.40
N GLU A 551 19.45 1.58 -8.52
CA GLU A 551 18.74 1.04 -9.67
C GLU A 551 17.82 -0.12 -9.32
N VAL A 552 16.56 -0.07 -9.79
CA VAL A 552 15.66 -1.23 -9.77
C VAL A 552 16.09 -2.18 -10.89
N LYS A 553 16.66 -3.32 -10.52
CA LYS A 553 17.17 -4.31 -11.46
C LYS A 553 16.06 -5.13 -12.09
N GLU A 554 15.13 -5.59 -11.26
CA GLU A 554 14.08 -6.50 -11.72
C GLU A 554 12.82 -6.36 -10.88
N ILE A 555 11.69 -6.63 -11.55
CA ILE A 555 10.35 -6.70 -10.97
C ILE A 555 9.74 -8.04 -11.38
N ARG A 556 9.03 -8.70 -10.48
CA ARG A 556 8.12 -9.83 -10.79
C ARG A 556 6.83 -9.69 -10.02
N PHE A 557 5.70 -9.92 -10.69
CA PHE A 557 4.43 -10.10 -10.01
C PHE A 557 4.26 -11.55 -9.59
N ASN A 558 3.66 -11.77 -8.44
CA ASN A 558 3.15 -13.09 -8.08
C ASN A 558 1.86 -13.35 -8.87
N GLY A 559 1.85 -14.35 -9.75
CA GLY A 559 0.69 -14.65 -10.60
C GLY A 559 -0.54 -15.17 -9.86
N SER A 560 -0.38 -15.63 -8.62
CA SER A 560 -1.45 -16.25 -7.83
C SER A 560 -2.19 -15.28 -6.91
N ASP A 561 -1.64 -14.10 -6.64
CA ASP A 561 -2.10 -13.23 -5.55
C ASP A 561 -1.65 -11.77 -5.74
N SER A 562 -1.99 -10.92 -4.78
CA SER A 562 -1.68 -9.48 -4.77
C SER A 562 -0.25 -9.14 -4.31
N GLN A 563 0.78 -9.90 -4.72
CA GLN A 563 2.18 -9.59 -4.39
C GLN A 563 3.04 -9.18 -5.58
N MET A 564 4.09 -8.42 -5.28
CA MET A 564 5.16 -8.07 -6.22
C MET A 564 6.51 -8.16 -5.51
N ALA A 565 7.51 -8.69 -6.19
CA ALA A 565 8.89 -8.73 -5.73
C ALA A 565 9.77 -7.79 -6.55
N THR A 566 10.74 -7.16 -5.90
CA THR A 566 11.67 -6.20 -6.54
C THR A 566 13.09 -6.41 -6.03
N SER A 567 14.08 -6.28 -6.91
CA SER A 567 15.50 -6.21 -6.53
C SER A 567 16.15 -4.93 -7.01
N GLY A 568 17.24 -4.53 -6.33
CA GLY A 568 17.99 -3.35 -6.72
C GLY A 568 19.46 -3.38 -6.31
N ASP A 569 20.17 -2.30 -6.67
CA ASP A 569 21.59 -2.10 -6.34
C ASP A 569 21.88 -2.06 -4.82
N ASP A 570 20.86 -1.83 -4.00
CA ASP A 570 20.96 -1.91 -2.54
C ASP A 570 21.08 -3.35 -2.00
N GLN A 571 21.22 -4.34 -2.89
CA GLN A 571 21.42 -5.77 -2.58
C GLN A 571 20.24 -6.43 -1.87
N THR A 572 19.11 -5.74 -1.80
CA THR A 572 17.90 -6.27 -1.17
C THR A 572 16.94 -6.86 -2.20
N LEU A 573 16.23 -7.89 -1.78
CA LEU A 573 15.00 -8.36 -2.43
C LEU A 573 13.84 -7.94 -1.54
N LYS A 574 12.84 -7.25 -2.10
CA LYS A 574 11.71 -6.71 -1.35
C LYS A 574 10.40 -7.32 -1.85
N LEU A 575 9.53 -7.75 -0.93
CA LEU A 575 8.16 -8.17 -1.25
C LEU A 575 7.18 -7.06 -0.86
N TRP A 576 6.32 -6.72 -1.81
CA TRP A 576 5.33 -5.66 -1.72
C TRP A 576 3.92 -6.24 -1.81
N ASP A 577 3.00 -5.65 -1.06
CA ASP A 577 1.57 -5.83 -1.29
C ASP A 577 1.11 -4.87 -2.40
N THR A 578 0.57 -5.41 -3.48
CA THR A 578 0.09 -4.62 -4.61
C THR A 578 -1.22 -3.86 -4.33
N GLY A 579 -1.90 -4.19 -3.23
CA GLY A 579 -3.03 -3.45 -2.69
C GLY A 579 -2.61 -2.26 -1.81
N ASP A 580 -1.39 -2.28 -1.25
CA ASP A 580 -0.89 -1.26 -0.34
C ASP A 580 0.64 -1.08 -0.44
N PHE A 581 1.06 -0.12 -1.26
CA PHE A 581 2.47 0.29 -1.38
C PHE A 581 2.90 1.33 -0.33
N ILE A 582 2.01 1.72 0.59
CA ILE A 582 2.34 2.65 1.70
C ILE A 582 2.96 1.87 2.85
N SER A 583 2.44 0.67 3.12
CA SER A 583 3.02 -0.22 4.13
C SER A 583 4.45 -0.64 3.76
N PRO A 584 5.37 -0.77 4.74
CA PRO A 584 6.72 -1.23 4.47
C PRO A 584 6.76 -2.62 3.84
N PRO A 585 7.68 -2.88 2.91
CA PRO A 585 7.86 -4.20 2.32
C PRO A 585 8.57 -5.15 3.29
N VAL A 586 8.42 -6.45 3.04
CA VAL A 586 9.34 -7.46 3.60
C VAL A 586 10.69 -7.30 2.89
N CYS A 587 11.77 -7.09 3.64
CA CYS A 587 13.11 -6.88 3.08
C CYS A 587 14.02 -8.08 3.39
N PHE A 588 14.50 -8.75 2.34
CA PHE A 588 15.53 -9.77 2.43
C PHE A 588 16.90 -9.15 2.17
N ASN A 589 17.72 -9.10 3.23
CA ASN A 589 19.06 -8.53 3.20
C ASN A 589 20.16 -9.61 3.28
N ASP A 590 19.76 -10.87 3.28
CA ASP A 590 20.62 -12.02 3.48
C ASP A 590 20.97 -12.75 2.20
N ASN A 591 20.84 -12.07 1.05
CA ASN A 591 21.16 -12.63 -0.27
C ASN A 591 22.67 -12.83 -0.45
N ASP A 592 23.52 -12.19 0.35
CA ASP A 592 24.98 -12.14 0.12
C ASP A 592 25.25 -11.56 -1.28
N GLY A 593 25.01 -10.26 -1.46
CA GLY A 593 25.28 -9.54 -2.71
C GLY A 593 24.05 -9.18 -3.55
N ILE A 594 24.31 -8.65 -4.75
CA ILE A 594 23.27 -8.11 -5.64
C ILE A 594 22.40 -9.25 -6.17
N VAL A 595 21.09 -9.16 -5.99
CA VAL A 595 20.12 -10.14 -6.53
C VAL A 595 19.96 -9.88 -8.02
N ILE A 596 20.44 -10.81 -8.84
CA ILE A 596 20.45 -10.70 -10.30
C ILE A 596 19.36 -11.48 -11.00
N GLY A 597 18.74 -12.44 -10.31
CA GLY A 597 17.55 -13.12 -10.79
C GLY A 597 16.70 -13.57 -9.61
N PHE A 598 15.39 -13.39 -9.72
CA PHE A 598 14.44 -13.98 -8.79
C PHE A 598 13.14 -14.35 -9.50
N GLU A 599 12.44 -15.35 -8.98
CA GLU A 599 11.20 -15.84 -9.56
C GLU A 599 10.29 -16.42 -8.47
N PHE A 600 8.98 -16.19 -8.62
CA PHE A 600 7.99 -16.87 -7.79
C PHE A 600 7.78 -18.29 -8.29
N SER A 601 7.50 -19.22 -7.38
CA SER A 601 6.98 -20.53 -7.76
C SER A 601 5.68 -20.36 -8.56
N PRO A 602 5.29 -21.33 -9.42
CA PRO A 602 4.05 -21.22 -10.19
C PRO A 602 2.80 -21.08 -9.31
N LYS A 603 2.84 -21.60 -8.08
CA LYS A 603 1.76 -21.44 -7.08
C LYS A 603 1.84 -20.12 -6.30
N GLY A 604 2.95 -19.38 -6.43
CA GLY A 604 3.21 -18.13 -5.74
C GLY A 604 3.54 -18.25 -4.26
N ASP A 605 3.73 -19.46 -3.75
CA ASP A 605 3.97 -19.74 -2.32
C ASP A 605 5.44 -19.62 -1.89
N VAL A 606 6.37 -19.60 -2.84
CA VAL A 606 7.82 -19.55 -2.61
C VAL A 606 8.45 -18.56 -3.59
N ILE A 607 9.45 -17.82 -3.14
CA ILE A 607 10.31 -16.98 -3.97
C ILE A 607 11.75 -17.49 -3.94
N PHE A 608 12.36 -17.62 -5.12
CA PHE A 608 13.75 -17.99 -5.30
C PHE A 608 14.56 -16.74 -5.65
N SER A 609 15.76 -16.61 -5.11
CA SER A 609 16.68 -15.52 -5.44
C SER A 609 18.09 -16.03 -5.65
N GLY A 610 18.71 -15.66 -6.77
CA GLY A 610 20.12 -15.83 -7.06
C GLY A 610 20.86 -14.50 -6.99
N SER A 611 22.02 -14.50 -6.34
CA SER A 611 22.83 -13.30 -6.11
C SER A 611 24.26 -13.45 -6.63
N ILE A 612 24.90 -12.30 -6.86
CA ILE A 612 26.34 -12.19 -7.04
C ILE A 612 26.95 -11.71 -5.72
N GLY A 613 27.48 -12.64 -4.94
CA GLY A 613 28.28 -12.30 -3.76
C GLY A 613 29.46 -13.23 -3.57
N SER A 614 29.85 -13.42 -2.31
CA SER A 614 31.02 -14.24 -1.96
C SER A 614 30.83 -15.71 -2.32
N LYS A 615 29.59 -16.19 -2.27
CA LYS A 615 29.21 -17.56 -2.63
C LYS A 615 28.06 -17.53 -3.61
N THR A 616 28.19 -18.26 -4.71
CA THR A 616 27.04 -18.52 -5.58
C THR A 616 26.07 -19.45 -4.87
N ARG A 617 24.87 -18.94 -4.59
CA ARG A 617 23.77 -19.72 -4.03
C ARG A 617 22.43 -19.22 -4.52
N ILE A 618 21.46 -20.12 -4.51
CA ILE A 618 20.05 -19.78 -4.70
C ILE A 618 19.35 -20.02 -3.37
N ILE A 619 18.58 -19.02 -2.93
CA ILE A 619 17.83 -19.11 -1.67
C ILE A 619 16.34 -19.12 -2.00
N ALA A 620 15.66 -20.19 -1.60
CA ALA A 620 14.22 -20.32 -1.65
C ALA A 620 13.62 -19.97 -0.29
N ARG A 621 12.61 -19.11 -0.30
CA ARG A 621 11.90 -18.63 0.89
C ARG A 621 10.40 -18.65 0.64
N PRO A 622 9.56 -18.97 1.64
CA PRO A 622 8.13 -18.73 1.54
C PRO A 622 7.83 -17.29 1.10
N ALA A 623 6.82 -17.10 0.27
CA ALA A 623 6.31 -15.79 -0.09
C ALA A 623 5.39 -15.21 1.00
N TYR A 624 4.96 -16.05 1.95
CA TYR A 624 3.99 -15.71 2.99
C TYR A 624 4.42 -16.11 4.40
N ALA A 625 4.10 -15.27 5.38
CA ALA A 625 4.44 -15.48 6.79
C ALA A 625 3.75 -16.70 7.41
N ASP A 626 2.55 -17.05 6.94
CA ASP A 626 1.76 -18.20 7.41
C ASP A 626 2.50 -19.54 7.27
N SER A 627 3.35 -19.67 6.25
CA SER A 627 4.16 -20.85 5.99
C SER A 627 5.17 -21.13 7.11
N PHE A 628 5.66 -20.08 7.78
CA PHE A 628 6.51 -20.22 8.97
C PHE A 628 5.69 -20.46 10.23
N ALA A 629 4.52 -19.84 10.33
CA ALA A 629 3.65 -19.99 11.50
C ALA A 629 3.09 -21.42 11.63
N ALA A 630 2.86 -22.11 10.50
CA ALA A 630 2.34 -23.49 10.48
C ALA A 630 3.17 -24.46 11.32
N ASP A 631 4.50 -24.31 11.30
CA ASP A 631 5.42 -25.15 12.08
C ASP A 631 5.84 -24.49 13.39
N GLY A 632 5.35 -23.29 13.68
CA GLY A 632 5.78 -22.47 14.82
C GLY A 632 5.61 -23.17 16.17
N CYS A 633 4.53 -23.93 16.34
CA CYS A 633 4.29 -24.70 17.58
C CYS A 633 5.27 -25.86 17.79
N SER A 634 5.95 -26.33 16.74
CA SER A 634 7.01 -27.35 16.88
C SER A 634 8.28 -26.82 17.55
N TYR A 635 8.45 -25.49 17.59
CA TYR A 635 9.61 -24.83 18.19
C TYR A 635 9.48 -24.57 19.69
N VAL A 636 8.35 -24.91 20.32
CA VAL A 636 8.05 -24.59 21.72
C VAL A 636 7.53 -25.82 22.47
N THR A 637 7.96 -25.97 23.73
CA THR A 637 7.50 -27.03 24.64
C THR A 637 6.62 -26.51 25.77
N ARG A 638 6.24 -25.22 25.71
CA ARG A 638 5.33 -24.56 26.67
C ARG A 638 4.60 -23.39 26.00
N ASN A 639 3.63 -22.81 26.72
CA ASN A 639 3.04 -21.52 26.41
C ASN A 639 3.68 -20.39 27.24
N PHE A 640 3.28 -19.14 26.98
CA PHE A 640 3.60 -18.00 27.85
C PHE A 640 3.21 -18.27 29.30
N THR A 641 4.07 -17.89 30.23
CA THR A 641 3.66 -17.76 31.64
C THR A 641 2.76 -16.52 31.80
N PRO A 642 1.94 -16.44 32.86
CA PRO A 642 1.16 -15.24 33.14
C PRO A 642 2.02 -13.97 33.24
N ASP A 643 3.21 -14.05 33.85
CA ASP A 643 4.11 -12.90 33.99
C ASP A 643 4.72 -12.48 32.65
N GLU A 644 5.09 -13.43 31.80
CA GLU A 644 5.55 -13.12 30.44
C GLU A 644 4.42 -12.49 29.61
N TRP A 645 3.18 -13.01 29.72
CA TRP A 645 2.04 -12.40 29.04
C TRP A 645 1.81 -10.96 29.49
N LEU A 646 1.88 -10.69 30.80
CA LEU A 646 1.76 -9.35 31.35
C LEU A 646 2.89 -8.41 30.86
N ALA A 647 4.12 -8.91 30.77
CA ALA A 647 5.29 -8.13 30.35
C ALA A 647 5.31 -7.82 28.85
N TYR A 648 4.87 -8.77 28.01
CA TYR A 648 5.03 -8.70 26.56
C TYR A 648 3.75 -8.38 25.78
N VAL A 649 2.58 -8.69 26.34
CA VAL A 649 1.29 -8.48 25.69
C VAL A 649 0.54 -7.32 26.35
N GLY A 650 0.31 -7.42 27.66
CA GLY A 650 -0.31 -6.37 28.45
C GLY A 650 -1.41 -6.88 29.38
N LYS A 651 -1.65 -6.13 30.45
CA LYS A 651 -2.60 -6.48 31.53
C LYS A 651 -4.07 -6.45 31.13
N ASP A 652 -4.41 -5.72 30.08
CA ASP A 652 -5.78 -5.52 29.62
C ASP A 652 -6.17 -6.43 28.44
N ILE A 653 -5.27 -7.33 28.05
CA ILE A 653 -5.51 -8.35 27.03
C ILE A 653 -5.62 -9.71 27.74
N THR A 654 -6.75 -10.37 27.59
CA THR A 654 -7.01 -11.68 28.19
C THR A 654 -5.96 -12.70 27.74
N TYR A 655 -5.44 -13.50 28.67
CA TYR A 655 -4.48 -14.55 28.39
C TYR A 655 -5.06 -15.58 27.41
N GLU A 656 -4.31 -15.89 26.36
CA GLU A 656 -4.64 -16.91 25.37
C GLU A 656 -3.42 -17.83 25.18
N LYS A 657 -3.64 -19.15 25.09
CA LYS A 657 -2.55 -20.09 24.78
C LYS A 657 -2.14 -19.93 23.31
N THR A 658 -0.85 -19.73 23.06
CA THR A 658 -0.27 -19.65 21.72
C THR A 658 -0.36 -20.98 20.97
N CYS A 659 -0.09 -22.09 21.65
CA CYS A 659 -0.19 -23.45 21.12
C CYS A 659 -1.13 -24.27 22.02
N PRO A 660 -2.43 -24.31 21.73
CA PRO A 660 -3.41 -25.01 22.56
C PRO A 660 -3.40 -26.53 22.38
N GLU A 661 -3.01 -27.02 21.19
CA GLU A 661 -3.07 -28.45 20.80
C GLU A 661 -1.76 -29.22 20.99
N SER A 662 -0.67 -28.55 21.36
CA SER A 662 0.61 -29.22 21.57
C SER A 662 0.58 -30.03 22.87
N GLU A 663 0.46 -31.36 22.77
CA GLU A 663 0.77 -32.27 23.88
C GLU A 663 2.26 -32.16 24.20
N TYR A 664 2.59 -31.38 25.23
CA TYR A 664 3.96 -31.21 25.69
C TYR A 664 4.48 -32.52 26.29
N ARG A 665 5.12 -33.36 25.48
CA ARG A 665 5.85 -34.53 25.96
C ARG A 665 7.10 -34.04 26.70
N ILE A 666 6.96 -33.80 27.99
CA ILE A 666 8.07 -33.50 28.91
C ILE A 666 9.02 -34.71 28.85
N LYS A 667 10.12 -34.61 28.10
CA LYS A 667 11.25 -35.54 28.25
C LYS A 667 12.05 -35.09 29.46
N ILE A 668 11.73 -35.67 30.61
CA ILE A 668 12.56 -35.53 31.82
C ILE A 668 13.90 -36.23 31.52
N ARG A 669 14.96 -35.45 31.36
CA ARG A 669 16.32 -35.98 31.32
C ARG A 669 16.81 -36.03 32.76
N GLU A 670 16.76 -37.21 33.37
CA GLU A 670 17.39 -37.43 34.67
C GLU A 670 18.88 -37.13 34.53
N ILE A 671 19.35 -36.11 35.25
CA ILE A 671 20.78 -35.83 35.38
C ILE A 671 21.29 -36.86 36.39
N ARG A 672 22.09 -37.83 35.93
CA ARG A 672 22.86 -38.74 36.79
C ARG A 672 24.20 -38.14 37.13
#